data_AF-A0A938V2H4-F1
#
_entry.id   AF-A0A938V2H4-F1
#
_cell.length_a   1.000
_cell.length_b   1.000
_cell.length_c   1.000
_cell.angle_alpha   90.00
_cell.angle_beta   90.00
_cell.angle_gamma   90.00
#
_symmetry.space_group_name_H-M   'P 1'
#
loop_
_entity.id
_entity.type
_entity.pdbx_description
1 polymer ?
#
loop_
_entity_poly.entity_id
_entity_poly.type
_entity_poly.pdbx_seq_one_letter_code
_entity_poly.pdbx_strand_id
1 'polypeptide(L)'
;MCKSADFLKATTVLTVMVALSTLAAEAGAVTSRVRYEAANYALNKGDGYKKSNNESSVLATNESYVLASYVIMYRATGDRVYLDRLVDHVDWVLKARDDAAGVTEYNGASSACWRNLNLQAGKQPYCHVFHSGLITWPMAEFAADVYANNSLWSLTAADGTTYKEKADNYVLKVKETLSYHDATWKDGPGAGEGYYTFAADATFIPEAGKEVPLSASSALGLTLLAMHTATGDAAYAAKAAAIAKRVKGQLTLQANGAYVWNYAGGQYKAPGENISSGSVLAGFAYRSFQAGSIFDALDIGRFANTFFRNIYKDSGTLYDAIGGTGSVNTSGYVEQVGRWVMFATVNASVYAIVRDLYDSFDPTKTGHGSQVLGYAYLTLFEPIAVPHKFYPQDWADNVTYKTATAQSSNLLLMPPDTTLNAITPVTYRSTVPVAVQQFSNKYTDILFWTATGGQWKTRWMPFHPELWAPYGKDGEALFQFTENPFVGIEVTYAKSIQLAAVTTQALPAALIGQPWTAKLEGIGELPFEWKLLSAPDGMSIDWTSGVLAWTKAQSLPGTVNVKIRLSTDYGSTDVLFALDVAAPDGTPCADSDACTTGDVYTAGVCKGTPLDCTALDASCMTGKCQAGACVALPKEGACDDGDPCTTGDACAAGVCFGTGMDCSALDGTCVVGMCQAGVCIASPIEAVCDDADSCTVNDKCIGGVCEGSPMDCSALDAGCFAGVCFGGACEPAPVDGACDDGDACTEGDWCVDGQCTGAPKDCSQFVAGPCVKPACIQGVCYGKPIIGLCDDSDPCTQGETCKDGLCEGGQPMDCSGIVGTCITGACENGQCVPVPTTEPCDDGDPCTVDDTCSPDGCGGKPKSCPAGTWCILGECVDIPVEEQPDVVEPYYDSWPGDVVQPEVTAPDAAFPEWIEEDLAPRDDTTIPKPDMGGQDAPGTPDGAVSEDFSGEASGQEDGDIIMSQKKKGGGGCATSATPSAGAALLLLLVLALALTRIVRSPSRP
;
A
#
# COMPACT_ATOMS: atom_id res chain seq x y z
N MET A 1 25.40 -4.21 62.22
CA MET A 1 26.24 -5.18 62.96
C MET A 1 27.63 -5.19 62.34
N CYS A 2 28.69 -5.23 63.14
CA CYS A 2 30.09 -5.47 62.71
C CYS A 2 30.23 -6.82 61.98
N LYS A 3 31.15 -7.06 61.02
CA LYS A 3 32.31 -6.37 60.38
C LYS A 3 32.56 -7.10 59.03
N SER A 4 33.18 -6.56 57.97
CA SER A 4 33.93 -5.30 57.78
C SER A 4 34.17 -4.94 56.29
N ALA A 5 33.97 -3.64 55.99
CA ALA A 5 34.64 -2.77 54.98
C ALA A 5 34.59 -3.15 53.48
N ASP A 6 34.07 -2.33 52.54
CA ASP A 6 34.12 -0.88 52.26
C ASP A 6 35.32 -0.36 51.42
N PHE A 7 34.96 0.09 50.20
CA PHE A 7 35.41 1.28 49.45
C PHE A 7 36.90 1.66 49.29
N LEU A 8 37.35 1.69 48.02
CA LEU A 8 37.91 2.86 47.29
C LEU A 8 37.97 2.48 45.77
N LYS A 9 37.23 3.08 44.82
CA LYS A 9 37.46 4.38 44.10
C LYS A 9 38.92 4.58 43.65
N ALA A 10 39.29 4.94 42.41
CA ALA A 10 38.60 5.15 41.10
C ALA A 10 39.71 5.01 39.99
N THR A 11 39.48 4.83 38.67
CA THR A 11 39.00 5.85 37.71
C THR A 11 38.89 5.25 36.29
N THR A 12 37.70 5.35 35.70
CA THR A 12 37.30 5.63 34.29
C THR A 12 38.21 5.40 33.05
N VAL A 13 37.54 4.96 31.96
CA VAL A 13 37.77 5.20 30.49
C VAL A 13 38.32 4.03 29.61
N LEU A 14 37.59 3.80 28.50
CA LEU A 14 37.90 3.05 27.26
C LEU A 14 38.01 1.52 27.28
N THR A 15 36.91 0.84 26.91
CA THR A 15 36.93 -0.16 25.82
C THR A 15 35.54 -0.38 25.22
N VAL A 16 35.20 0.42 24.20
CA VAL A 16 34.23 0.02 23.17
C VAL A 16 35.05 -0.31 21.93
N MET A 17 35.09 -1.58 21.50
CA MET A 17 35.08 -1.95 20.07
C MET A 17 35.25 -3.47 19.81
N VAL A 18 34.57 -3.90 18.74
CA VAL A 18 34.78 -5.12 17.93
C VAL A 18 34.52 -6.47 18.62
N ALA A 19 33.27 -6.90 18.52
CA ALA A 19 32.91 -8.29 18.30
C ALA A 19 32.33 -8.46 16.87
N LEU A 20 33.13 -8.18 15.83
CA LEU A 20 32.81 -8.66 14.48
C LEU A 20 33.25 -10.12 14.37
N SER A 21 32.39 -11.04 14.75
CA SER A 21 32.45 -12.41 14.25
C SER A 21 31.86 -12.43 12.84
N THR A 22 32.59 -13.00 11.89
CA THR A 22 32.10 -13.25 10.54
C THR A 22 31.11 -14.41 10.55
N LEU A 23 29.87 -14.13 10.96
CA LEU A 23 28.74 -14.85 10.39
C LEU A 23 28.68 -14.46 8.91
N ALA A 24 28.95 -15.41 8.03
CA ALA A 24 28.41 -15.32 6.69
C ALA A 24 26.89 -15.40 6.86
N ALA A 25 26.21 -14.26 6.82
CA ALA A 25 24.76 -14.23 6.86
C ALA A 25 24.27 -15.02 5.65
N GLU A 26 23.65 -16.17 5.90
CA GLU A 26 22.66 -16.69 4.96
C GLU A 26 21.66 -15.56 4.74
N ALA A 27 21.36 -15.26 3.47
CA ALA A 27 20.52 -14.13 3.09
C ALA A 27 19.05 -14.41 3.42
N GLY A 28 18.74 -14.46 4.72
CA GLY A 28 17.41 -14.17 5.22
C GLY A 28 17.02 -12.76 4.75
N ALA A 29 15.73 -12.58 4.51
CA ALA A 29 15.22 -11.32 3.99
C ALA A 29 15.74 -10.11 4.78
N VAL A 30 16.04 -9.07 4.03
CA VAL A 30 16.35 -7.74 4.54
C VAL A 30 15.32 -6.81 3.91
N THR A 31 14.59 -6.05 4.73
CA THR A 31 13.48 -5.19 4.28
C THR A 31 13.90 -4.30 3.13
N SER A 32 12.95 -4.01 2.25
CA SER A 32 13.20 -3.14 1.09
C SER A 32 13.74 -1.79 1.53
N ARG A 33 13.36 -1.29 2.71
CA ARG A 33 13.89 -0.06 3.31
C ARG A 33 15.34 -0.16 3.74
N VAL A 34 15.79 -1.24 4.38
CA VAL A 34 17.21 -1.38 4.75
C VAL A 34 18.08 -1.47 3.49
N ARG A 35 17.62 -2.17 2.46
CA ARG A 35 18.29 -2.16 1.14
C ARG A 35 18.26 -0.79 0.49
N TYR A 36 17.15 -0.05 0.58
CA TYR A 36 17.03 1.34 0.13
C TYR A 36 18.06 2.25 0.79
N GLU A 37 18.20 2.22 2.12
CA GLU A 37 19.12 3.11 2.84
C GLU A 37 20.59 2.79 2.53
N ALA A 38 20.93 1.51 2.40
CA ALA A 38 22.25 1.10 1.92
C ALA A 38 22.53 1.58 0.49
N ALA A 39 21.52 1.53 -0.39
CA ALA A 39 21.61 1.99 -1.78
C ALA A 39 21.71 3.52 -1.89
N ASN A 40 20.90 4.25 -1.12
CA ASN A 40 20.94 5.71 -1.03
C ASN A 40 22.29 6.20 -0.47
N TYR A 41 22.79 5.54 0.58
CA TYR A 41 24.11 5.86 1.14
C TYR A 41 25.26 5.51 0.18
N ALA A 42 25.14 4.46 -0.63
CA ALA A 42 26.12 4.17 -1.68
C ALA A 42 26.21 5.29 -2.74
N LEU A 43 25.11 5.98 -3.06
CA LEU A 43 25.10 7.17 -3.89
C LEU A 43 25.65 8.39 -3.15
N ASN A 44 26.99 8.52 -3.18
CA ASN A 44 27.73 9.67 -2.65
C ASN A 44 27.42 9.98 -1.17
N LYS A 45 27.18 8.96 -0.34
CA LYS A 45 26.80 9.09 1.10
C LYS A 45 25.44 9.73 1.32
N GLY A 46 24.50 9.52 0.39
CA GLY A 46 23.17 10.13 0.40
C GLY A 46 23.11 11.50 -0.27
N ASP A 47 24.24 12.08 -0.72
CA ASP A 47 24.23 13.32 -1.49
C ASP A 47 23.69 13.15 -2.92
N GLY A 48 23.51 11.91 -3.39
CA GLY A 48 23.01 11.62 -4.74
C GLY A 48 23.86 12.30 -5.80
N TYR A 49 23.20 13.04 -6.68
CA TYR A 49 23.78 13.86 -7.73
C TYR A 49 23.36 15.34 -7.63
N LYS A 50 22.74 15.78 -6.52
CA LYS A 50 22.11 17.11 -6.35
C LYS A 50 22.96 18.31 -6.76
N LYS A 51 24.30 18.20 -6.61
CA LYS A 51 25.29 19.24 -6.97
C LYS A 51 25.73 19.21 -8.44
N SER A 52 25.13 18.37 -9.28
CA SER A 52 25.44 18.24 -10.70
C SER A 52 24.70 19.28 -11.56
N ASN A 53 25.07 19.36 -12.85
CA ASN A 53 24.27 20.04 -13.86
C ASN A 53 23.53 19.02 -14.75
N ASN A 54 22.68 19.51 -15.67
CA ASN A 54 21.90 18.65 -16.57
C ASN A 54 22.52 18.48 -17.98
N GLU A 55 23.73 18.98 -18.21
CA GLU A 55 24.37 19.00 -19.53
C GLU A 55 24.63 17.60 -20.10
N SER A 56 24.71 16.61 -19.20
CA SER A 56 24.82 15.17 -19.49
C SER A 56 23.61 14.35 -19.01
N SER A 57 22.46 15.01 -18.80
CA SER A 57 21.20 14.41 -18.34
C SER A 57 21.19 13.90 -16.89
N VAL A 58 22.26 14.11 -16.12
CA VAL A 58 22.42 13.55 -14.76
C VAL A 58 21.28 13.97 -13.81
N LEU A 59 20.84 15.23 -13.84
CA LEU A 59 19.70 15.64 -13.03
C LEU A 59 18.39 14.97 -13.50
N ALA A 60 18.19 14.86 -14.81
CA ALA A 60 16.98 14.29 -15.40
C ALA A 60 16.84 12.77 -15.28
N THR A 61 17.94 12.01 -15.33
CA THR A 61 17.91 10.53 -15.38
C THR A 61 18.56 9.84 -14.18
N ASN A 62 19.04 10.61 -13.19
CA ASN A 62 19.53 10.07 -11.92
C ASN A 62 18.96 10.83 -10.74
N GLU A 63 19.18 12.15 -10.65
CA GLU A 63 18.77 12.91 -9.46
C GLU A 63 17.25 12.92 -9.28
N SER A 64 16.50 13.14 -10.36
CA SER A 64 15.03 12.99 -10.41
C SER A 64 14.52 11.71 -9.74
N TYR A 65 15.22 10.59 -9.92
CA TYR A 65 14.85 9.31 -9.31
C TYR A 65 15.22 9.24 -7.83
N VAL A 66 16.30 9.91 -7.40
CA VAL A 66 16.62 10.08 -5.96
C VAL A 66 15.55 10.95 -5.29
N LEU A 67 15.18 12.09 -5.91
CA LEU A 67 14.09 12.96 -5.43
C LEU A 67 12.76 12.18 -5.33
N ALA A 68 12.37 11.49 -6.40
CA ALA A 68 11.16 10.66 -6.41
C ALA A 68 11.22 9.58 -5.33
N SER A 69 12.39 8.99 -5.08
CA SER A 69 12.53 7.94 -4.07
C SER A 69 12.29 8.46 -2.65
N TYR A 70 12.63 9.72 -2.35
CA TYR A 70 12.31 10.33 -1.06
C TYR A 70 10.80 10.59 -0.90
N VAL A 71 10.09 11.01 -1.95
CA VAL A 71 8.62 11.08 -1.94
C VAL A 71 8.01 9.71 -1.64
N ILE A 72 8.45 8.67 -2.36
CA ILE A 72 7.95 7.30 -2.19
C ILE A 72 8.26 6.75 -0.79
N MET A 73 9.46 7.01 -0.26
CA MET A 73 9.84 6.59 1.10
C MET A 73 9.10 7.35 2.19
N TYR A 74 8.82 8.65 2.02
CA TYR A 74 7.93 9.39 2.92
C TYR A 74 6.55 8.74 2.98
N ARG A 75 5.95 8.44 1.82
CA ARG A 75 4.63 7.78 1.75
C ARG A 75 4.62 6.36 2.31
N ALA A 76 5.68 5.57 2.09
CA ALA A 76 5.79 4.21 2.62
C ALA A 76 5.97 4.17 4.16
N THR A 77 6.59 5.19 4.76
CA THR A 77 7.03 5.14 6.16
C THR A 77 6.34 6.14 7.09
N GLY A 78 5.89 7.28 6.57
CA GLY A 78 5.50 8.48 7.32
C GLY A 78 6.69 9.27 7.91
N ASP A 79 7.93 8.87 7.64
CA ASP A 79 9.12 9.44 8.28
C ASP A 79 9.58 10.74 7.59
N ARG A 80 9.52 11.85 8.33
CA ARG A 80 9.91 13.19 7.84
C ARG A 80 11.38 13.29 7.39
N VAL A 81 12.26 12.37 7.80
CA VAL A 81 13.67 12.38 7.35
C VAL A 81 13.79 12.35 5.82
N TYR A 82 12.81 11.75 5.14
CA TYR A 82 12.74 11.73 3.68
C TYR A 82 12.34 13.09 3.09
N LEU A 83 11.46 13.84 3.75
CA LEU A 83 11.13 15.22 3.38
C LEU A 83 12.34 16.15 3.56
N ASP A 84 13.07 16.04 4.67
CA ASP A 84 14.29 16.82 4.92
C ASP A 84 15.37 16.56 3.85
N ARG A 85 15.60 15.28 3.51
CA ARG A 85 16.52 14.88 2.42
C ARG A 85 16.05 15.41 1.07
N LEU A 86 14.76 15.33 0.77
CA LEU A 86 14.18 15.83 -0.48
C LEU A 86 14.37 17.34 -0.63
N VAL A 87 14.10 18.10 0.43
CA VAL A 87 14.25 19.57 0.44
C VAL A 87 15.69 20.01 0.16
N ASP A 88 16.68 19.44 0.86
CA ASP A 88 18.10 19.78 0.59
C ASP A 88 18.48 19.47 -0.87
N HIS A 89 18.02 18.35 -1.42
CA HIS A 89 18.30 17.99 -2.81
C HIS A 89 17.61 18.92 -3.82
N VAL A 90 16.32 19.21 -3.65
CA VAL A 90 15.56 20.14 -4.53
C VAL A 90 16.19 21.53 -4.54
N ASP A 91 16.63 22.05 -3.39
CA ASP A 91 17.28 23.36 -3.29
C ASP A 91 18.62 23.44 -4.03
N TRP A 92 19.35 22.32 -4.17
CA TRP A 92 20.54 22.25 -5.03
C TRP A 92 20.18 22.14 -6.51
N VAL A 93 19.16 21.33 -6.86
CA VAL A 93 18.68 21.18 -8.24
C VAL A 93 18.12 22.49 -8.81
N LEU A 94 17.43 23.29 -8.00
CA LEU A 94 16.93 24.62 -8.38
C LEU A 94 18.06 25.64 -8.61
N LYS A 95 19.18 25.57 -7.88
CA LYS A 95 20.39 26.38 -8.15
C LYS A 95 21.05 26.01 -9.49
N ALA A 96 20.82 24.79 -9.96
CA ALA A 96 21.31 24.30 -11.25
C ALA A 96 20.34 24.54 -12.42
N ARG A 97 19.18 25.18 -12.19
CA ARG A 97 18.26 25.63 -13.26
C ARG A 97 18.90 26.78 -14.04
N ASP A 98 18.70 26.82 -15.35
CA ASP A 98 19.53 27.62 -16.25
C ASP A 98 19.49 29.12 -15.95
N ASP A 99 18.32 29.65 -15.60
CA ASP A 99 18.09 31.04 -15.16
C ASP A 99 18.77 31.37 -13.82
N ALA A 100 18.74 30.45 -12.86
CA ALA A 100 19.42 30.58 -11.57
C ALA A 100 20.95 30.44 -11.69
N ALA A 101 21.41 29.59 -12.60
CA ALA A 101 22.83 29.37 -12.91
C ALA A 101 23.42 30.44 -13.85
N GLY A 102 22.59 31.28 -14.47
CA GLY A 102 23.02 32.32 -15.42
C GLY A 102 23.58 31.76 -16.73
N VAL A 103 23.15 30.56 -17.13
CA VAL A 103 23.59 29.90 -18.37
C VAL A 103 22.53 30.02 -19.47
N THR A 104 22.96 29.94 -20.73
CA THR A 104 22.09 30.20 -21.88
C THR A 104 21.80 28.98 -22.75
N GLU A 105 20.65 29.01 -23.42
CA GLU A 105 20.23 28.08 -24.46
C GLU A 105 20.78 28.46 -25.84
N TYR A 106 20.51 27.62 -26.85
CA TYR A 106 20.92 27.79 -28.25
C TYR A 106 20.49 29.12 -28.89
N ASN A 107 19.39 29.70 -28.42
CA ASN A 107 18.85 31.00 -28.85
C ASN A 107 19.40 32.19 -28.04
N GLY A 108 20.28 31.94 -27.07
CA GLY A 108 20.87 32.96 -26.19
C GLY A 108 19.99 33.38 -24.99
N ALA A 109 18.79 32.85 -24.85
CA ALA A 109 17.96 33.06 -23.65
C ALA A 109 18.52 32.29 -22.45
N SER A 110 18.19 32.75 -21.23
CA SER A 110 18.42 32.04 -19.98
C SER A 110 17.06 31.85 -19.33
N SER A 111 16.66 30.60 -19.13
CA SER A 111 15.25 30.18 -19.03
C SER A 111 14.99 29.32 -17.80
N ALA A 112 13.72 29.19 -17.39
CA ALA A 112 13.31 28.36 -16.26
C ALA A 112 13.32 26.84 -16.58
N CYS A 113 14.43 26.33 -17.09
CA CYS A 113 14.60 24.93 -17.51
C CYS A 113 16.04 24.44 -17.21
N TRP A 114 16.38 23.22 -17.64
CA TRP A 114 17.71 22.64 -17.43
C TRP A 114 18.29 22.10 -18.74
N ARG A 115 19.17 22.86 -19.41
CA ARG A 115 19.74 22.49 -20.72
C ARG A 115 20.53 21.19 -20.69
N ASN A 116 20.49 20.48 -21.80
CA ASN A 116 21.38 19.39 -22.14
C ASN A 116 22.39 19.82 -23.21
N LEU A 117 23.57 19.17 -23.27
CA LEU A 117 24.60 19.38 -24.30
C LEU A 117 24.96 18.12 -25.11
N ASN A 118 24.40 16.95 -24.79
CA ASN A 118 24.91 15.66 -25.30
C ASN A 118 23.91 14.86 -26.15
N LEU A 119 22.61 15.18 -26.14
CA LEU A 119 21.58 14.46 -26.92
C LEU A 119 21.42 14.95 -28.36
N GLN A 120 22.01 16.10 -28.71
CA GLN A 120 21.81 16.79 -29.99
C GLN A 120 23.12 17.16 -30.69
N ALA A 121 23.06 17.33 -32.01
CA ALA A 121 24.23 17.60 -32.84
C ALA A 121 24.96 18.89 -32.44
N GLY A 122 26.29 18.88 -32.54
CA GLY A 122 27.13 20.04 -32.27
C GLY A 122 27.14 20.53 -30.81
N LYS A 123 26.53 19.78 -29.87
CA LYS A 123 26.40 20.14 -28.46
C LYS A 123 25.70 21.47 -28.19
N GLN A 124 24.69 21.81 -28.99
CA GLN A 124 23.89 23.03 -28.81
C GLN A 124 23.05 22.95 -27.53
N PRO A 125 23.12 23.92 -26.59
CA PRO A 125 22.36 23.86 -25.33
C PRO A 125 20.85 23.91 -25.56
N TYR A 126 20.14 22.85 -25.16
CA TYR A 126 18.70 22.70 -25.41
C TYR A 126 17.96 22.09 -24.21
N CYS A 127 16.85 22.68 -23.80
CA CYS A 127 15.99 22.17 -22.72
C CYS A 127 14.94 21.17 -23.22
N HIS A 128 15.12 19.89 -22.89
CA HIS A 128 14.21 18.82 -23.27
C HIS A 128 12.98 18.72 -22.33
N VAL A 129 11.80 18.49 -22.90
CA VAL A 129 10.53 18.26 -22.18
C VAL A 129 10.66 17.11 -21.17
N PHE A 130 11.22 15.97 -21.60
CA PHE A 130 11.49 14.79 -20.75
C PHE A 130 12.29 15.15 -19.49
N HIS A 131 13.30 16.02 -19.64
CA HIS A 131 14.18 16.41 -18.53
C HIS A 131 13.45 17.29 -17.53
N SER A 132 12.71 18.29 -18.04
CA SER A 132 11.93 19.19 -17.19
C SER A 132 10.86 18.44 -16.41
N GLY A 133 10.19 17.47 -17.03
CA GLY A 133 9.17 16.63 -16.39
C GLY A 133 9.74 15.82 -15.23
N LEU A 134 10.74 14.98 -15.50
CA LEU A 134 11.33 14.15 -14.44
C LEU A 134 11.95 14.96 -13.29
N ILE A 135 12.54 16.13 -13.57
CA ILE A 135 13.12 16.99 -12.53
C ILE A 135 12.02 17.64 -11.67
N THR A 136 10.93 18.12 -12.29
CA THR A 136 9.87 18.87 -11.59
C THR A 136 8.82 18.01 -10.91
N TRP A 137 8.59 16.78 -11.39
CA TRP A 137 7.57 15.88 -10.86
C TRP A 137 7.70 15.65 -9.33
N PRO A 138 8.88 15.27 -8.78
CA PRO A 138 9.04 15.11 -7.33
C PRO A 138 8.88 16.41 -6.52
N MET A 139 9.15 17.57 -7.12
CA MET A 139 8.95 18.88 -6.48
C MET A 139 7.45 19.20 -6.32
N ALA A 140 6.65 18.84 -7.32
CA ALA A 140 5.19 18.97 -7.28
C ALA A 140 4.55 17.95 -6.34
N GLU A 141 5.04 16.71 -6.31
CA GLU A 141 4.59 15.67 -5.38
C GLU A 141 4.87 16.05 -3.91
N PHE A 142 6.04 16.63 -3.61
CA PHE A 142 6.32 17.19 -2.28
C PHE A 142 5.31 18.26 -1.87
N ALA A 143 4.99 19.19 -2.79
CA ALA A 143 4.00 20.23 -2.50
C ALA A 143 2.60 19.64 -2.26
N ALA A 144 2.20 18.62 -3.02
CA ALA A 144 0.95 17.91 -2.81
C ALA A 144 0.90 17.24 -1.41
N ASP A 145 1.96 16.52 -1.02
CA ASP A 145 2.05 15.88 0.30
C ASP A 145 2.03 16.91 1.45
N VAL A 146 2.74 18.02 1.30
CA VAL A 146 2.75 19.10 2.31
C VAL A 146 1.39 19.80 2.42
N TYR A 147 0.71 20.10 1.31
CA TYR A 147 -0.59 20.76 1.38
C TYR A 147 -1.71 19.86 1.87
N ALA A 148 -1.65 18.55 1.59
CA ALA A 148 -2.60 17.57 2.11
C ALA A 148 -2.50 17.42 3.64
N ASN A 149 -1.31 17.60 4.23
CA ASN A 149 -1.09 17.42 5.67
C ASN A 149 -0.68 18.73 6.36
N ASN A 150 -1.65 19.42 6.98
CA ASN A 150 -1.45 20.70 7.65
C ASN A 150 -0.47 20.66 8.84
N SER A 151 -0.25 19.50 9.47
CA SER A 151 0.72 19.34 10.56
C SER A 151 2.16 19.57 10.11
N LEU A 152 2.43 19.41 8.80
CA LEU A 152 3.73 19.68 8.20
C LEU A 152 4.02 21.18 8.04
N TRP A 153 3.00 22.05 8.02
CA TRP A 153 3.15 23.43 7.54
C TRP A 153 4.07 24.30 8.41
N SER A 154 4.08 24.08 9.73
CA SER A 154 4.92 24.80 10.69
C SER A 154 6.27 24.13 10.94
N LEU A 155 6.48 22.90 10.44
CA LEU A 155 7.75 22.20 10.57
C LEU A 155 8.80 22.85 9.66
N THR A 156 10.01 22.99 10.18
CA THR A 156 11.13 23.59 9.47
C THR A 156 12.08 22.56 8.90
N ALA A 157 12.53 22.80 7.67
CA ALA A 157 13.66 22.10 7.08
C ALA A 157 14.98 22.51 7.76
N ALA A 158 16.06 21.81 7.42
CA ALA A 158 17.39 22.04 8.02
C ALA A 158 17.96 23.48 7.85
N ASP A 159 17.43 24.28 6.91
CA ASP A 159 17.81 25.69 6.70
C ASP A 159 16.96 26.69 7.51
N GLY A 160 15.97 26.20 8.27
CA GLY A 160 15.07 27.00 9.10
C GLY A 160 13.83 27.54 8.38
N THR A 161 13.68 27.32 7.07
CA THR A 161 12.43 27.66 6.36
C THR A 161 11.37 26.58 6.57
N THR A 162 10.09 26.96 6.61
CA THR A 162 9.00 26.00 6.82
C THR A 162 8.75 25.13 5.59
N TYR A 163 8.26 23.90 5.77
CA TYR A 163 7.87 23.06 4.63
C TYR A 163 6.76 23.71 3.79
N LYS A 164 5.87 24.51 4.39
CA LYS A 164 4.89 25.28 3.61
C LYS A 164 5.56 26.34 2.71
N GLU A 165 6.51 27.11 3.23
CA GLU A 165 7.27 28.07 2.40
C GLU A 165 8.09 27.35 1.30
N LYS A 166 8.66 26.17 1.59
CA LYS A 166 9.30 25.31 0.57
C LYS A 166 8.31 24.89 -0.51
N ALA A 167 7.14 24.36 -0.13
CA ALA A 167 6.10 23.94 -1.06
C ALA A 167 5.60 25.11 -1.93
N ASP A 168 5.30 26.26 -1.33
CA ASP A 168 4.87 27.48 -2.03
C ASP A 168 5.93 27.95 -3.05
N ASN A 169 7.21 27.92 -2.69
CA ASN A 169 8.31 28.21 -3.61
C ASN A 169 8.46 27.14 -4.71
N TYR A 170 8.40 25.85 -4.39
CA TYR A 170 8.56 24.78 -5.37
C TYR A 170 7.42 24.77 -6.39
N VAL A 171 6.17 24.99 -5.96
CA VAL A 171 5.02 25.21 -6.85
C VAL A 171 5.28 26.37 -7.80
N LEU A 172 5.79 27.51 -7.32
CA LEU A 172 6.15 28.63 -8.18
C LEU A 172 7.24 28.25 -9.20
N LYS A 173 8.30 27.55 -8.77
CA LYS A 173 9.40 27.13 -9.65
C LYS A 173 8.95 26.12 -10.71
N VAL A 174 8.05 25.19 -10.36
CA VAL A 174 7.45 24.24 -11.31
C VAL A 174 6.52 24.98 -12.29
N LYS A 175 5.72 25.95 -11.82
CA LYS A 175 4.87 26.79 -12.70
C LYS A 175 5.70 27.51 -13.77
N GLU A 176 6.80 28.15 -13.37
CA GLU A 176 7.72 28.82 -14.31
C GLU A 176 8.27 27.84 -15.38
N THR A 177 8.64 26.62 -14.98
CA THR A 177 9.14 25.58 -15.91
C THR A 177 8.05 25.01 -16.82
N LEU A 178 6.82 24.84 -16.34
CA LEU A 178 5.69 24.44 -17.18
C LEU A 178 5.38 25.53 -18.22
N SER A 179 5.34 26.80 -17.80
CA SER A 179 5.11 27.95 -18.69
C SER A 179 6.17 28.09 -19.79
N TYR A 180 7.42 27.74 -19.50
CA TYR A 180 8.49 27.70 -20.52
C TYR A 180 8.15 26.72 -21.68
N HIS A 181 7.53 25.58 -21.39
CA HIS A 181 7.15 24.58 -22.40
C HIS A 181 5.81 24.87 -23.09
N ASP A 182 5.06 25.92 -22.72
CA ASP A 182 3.77 26.22 -23.37
C ASP A 182 3.91 26.55 -24.87
N ALA A 183 5.04 27.12 -25.30
CA ALA A 183 5.31 27.39 -26.71
C ALA A 183 5.39 26.11 -27.58
N THR A 184 5.81 24.98 -26.98
CA THR A 184 5.92 23.68 -27.66
C THR A 184 4.68 22.80 -27.50
N TRP A 185 3.68 23.21 -26.71
CA TRP A 185 2.39 22.52 -26.62
C TRP A 185 1.61 22.57 -27.95
N LYS A 186 0.92 21.49 -28.29
CA LYS A 186 -0.01 21.38 -29.42
C LYS A 186 -1.24 20.58 -28.99
N ASP A 187 -2.41 21.07 -29.36
CA ASP A 187 -3.66 20.32 -29.27
C ASP A 187 -3.78 19.37 -30.49
N GLY A 188 -4.50 18.26 -30.33
CA GLY A 188 -4.67 17.24 -31.36
C GLY A 188 -3.65 16.10 -31.29
N PRO A 189 -3.48 15.31 -32.36
CA PRO A 189 -4.25 15.35 -33.61
C PRO A 189 -5.71 14.89 -33.45
N GLY A 190 -6.02 14.06 -32.46
CA GLY A 190 -7.40 13.67 -32.11
C GLY A 190 -8.14 14.70 -31.27
N ALA A 191 -9.48 14.64 -31.25
CA ALA A 191 -10.30 15.57 -30.47
C ALA A 191 -10.03 15.42 -28.97
N GLY A 192 -9.53 16.48 -28.32
CA GLY A 192 -9.16 16.46 -26.89
C GLY A 192 -7.85 15.70 -26.60
N GLU A 193 -7.04 15.39 -27.60
CA GLU A 193 -5.64 14.99 -27.42
C GLU A 193 -4.74 16.23 -27.29
N GLY A 194 -3.54 16.06 -26.74
CA GLY A 194 -2.51 17.09 -26.74
C GLY A 194 -1.12 16.51 -26.47
N TYR A 195 -0.09 17.19 -26.97
CA TYR A 195 1.30 16.74 -26.92
C TYR A 195 2.28 17.92 -26.97
N TYR A 196 3.55 17.65 -26.65
CA TYR A 196 4.64 18.61 -26.83
C TYR A 196 5.44 18.30 -28.11
N THR A 197 6.02 19.34 -28.71
CA THR A 197 6.98 19.19 -29.83
C THR A 197 8.40 19.54 -29.42
N PHE A 198 9.39 19.11 -30.20
CA PHE A 198 10.66 19.83 -30.23
C PHE A 198 10.41 21.27 -30.71
N ALA A 199 11.23 22.21 -30.26
CA ALA A 199 11.13 23.60 -30.70
C ALA A 199 11.38 23.69 -32.21
N ALA A 200 10.55 24.45 -32.94
CA ALA A 200 10.58 24.48 -34.40
C ALA A 200 11.80 25.22 -34.97
N ASP A 201 12.40 26.11 -34.17
CA ASP A 201 13.62 26.89 -34.48
C ASP A 201 14.91 26.17 -34.05
N ALA A 202 14.83 25.07 -33.31
CA ALA A 202 15.98 24.26 -32.91
C ALA A 202 16.49 23.37 -34.07
N THR A 203 16.85 23.96 -35.21
CA THR A 203 17.14 23.26 -36.47
C THR A 203 18.36 22.33 -36.46
N PHE A 204 19.09 22.25 -35.35
CA PHE A 204 20.13 21.25 -35.08
C PHE A 204 19.59 19.91 -34.57
N ILE A 205 18.28 19.85 -34.25
CA ILE A 205 17.53 18.62 -33.96
C ILE A 205 16.82 18.18 -35.25
N PRO A 206 17.07 16.97 -35.80
CA PRO A 206 16.39 16.48 -37.01
C PRO A 206 14.86 16.35 -36.87
N GLU A 207 14.38 16.29 -35.63
CA GLU A 207 12.98 16.24 -35.21
C GLU A 207 12.38 17.61 -34.83
N ALA A 208 13.09 18.74 -35.08
CA ALA A 208 12.58 20.08 -34.80
C ALA A 208 11.13 20.29 -35.31
N GLY A 209 10.25 20.79 -34.44
CA GLY A 209 8.82 20.98 -34.72
C GLY A 209 7.95 19.73 -34.74
N LYS A 210 8.52 18.51 -34.60
CA LYS A 210 7.76 17.25 -34.49
C LYS A 210 7.45 16.92 -33.03
N GLU A 211 6.45 16.06 -32.83
CA GLU A 211 6.10 15.49 -31.52
C GLU A 211 7.33 14.89 -30.82
N VAL A 212 7.49 15.18 -29.51
CA VAL A 212 8.52 14.56 -28.67
C VAL A 212 8.17 13.07 -28.42
N PRO A 213 9.12 12.22 -27.98
CA PRO A 213 8.82 10.84 -27.61
C PRO A 213 7.63 10.74 -26.64
N LEU A 214 6.83 9.68 -26.72
CA LEU A 214 5.59 9.57 -25.93
C LEU A 214 5.88 9.64 -24.41
N SER A 215 6.99 9.04 -23.98
CA SER A 215 7.52 9.11 -22.62
C SER A 215 7.98 10.52 -22.19
N ALA A 216 8.32 11.41 -23.13
CA ALA A 216 8.68 12.81 -22.85
C ALA A 216 7.46 13.69 -22.54
N SER A 217 6.37 13.55 -23.33
CA SER A 217 5.09 14.17 -22.96
C SER A 217 4.57 13.58 -21.65
N SER A 218 4.68 12.26 -21.45
CA SER A 218 4.29 11.57 -20.21
C SER A 218 5.05 12.06 -18.98
N ALA A 219 6.36 12.34 -19.11
CA ALA A 219 7.17 12.89 -18.02
C ALA A 219 6.65 14.26 -17.53
N LEU A 220 6.22 15.14 -18.44
CA LEU A 220 5.57 16.40 -18.05
C LEU A 220 4.12 16.17 -17.56
N GLY A 221 3.44 15.16 -18.08
CA GLY A 221 2.14 14.69 -17.60
C GLY A 221 2.15 14.29 -16.12
N LEU A 222 3.21 13.62 -15.65
CA LEU A 222 3.42 13.33 -14.22
C LEU A 222 3.48 14.62 -13.38
N THR A 223 4.26 15.61 -13.82
CA THR A 223 4.30 16.93 -13.17
C THR A 223 2.93 17.61 -13.17
N LEU A 224 2.20 17.56 -14.29
CA LEU A 224 0.87 18.18 -14.41
C LEU A 224 -0.15 17.54 -13.46
N LEU A 225 -0.17 16.21 -13.32
CA LEU A 225 -1.01 15.53 -12.33
C LEU A 225 -0.66 15.94 -10.89
N ALA A 226 0.62 15.91 -10.53
CA ALA A 226 1.07 16.32 -9.20
C ALA A 226 0.78 17.81 -8.90
N MET A 227 0.89 18.68 -9.91
CA MET A 227 0.52 20.08 -9.82
C MET A 227 -0.98 20.30 -9.67
N HIS A 228 -1.82 19.47 -10.30
CA HIS A 228 -3.26 19.47 -10.04
C HIS A 228 -3.54 19.12 -8.58
N THR A 229 -2.99 18.00 -8.08
CA THR A 229 -3.15 17.59 -6.67
C THR A 229 -2.68 18.67 -5.69
N ALA A 230 -1.54 19.32 -5.96
CA ALA A 230 -1.01 20.37 -5.11
C ALA A 230 -1.80 21.70 -5.14
N THR A 231 -2.48 22.03 -6.24
CA THR A 231 -3.05 23.39 -6.41
C THR A 231 -4.57 23.44 -6.59
N GLY A 232 -5.23 22.30 -6.83
CA GLY A 232 -6.63 22.23 -7.23
C GLY A 232 -6.92 22.78 -8.64
N ASP A 233 -5.91 23.26 -9.37
CA ASP A 233 -6.09 23.88 -10.68
C ASP A 233 -6.45 22.84 -11.74
N ALA A 234 -7.69 22.89 -12.23
CA ALA A 234 -8.22 21.99 -13.24
C ALA A 234 -7.52 22.12 -14.60
N ALA A 235 -6.83 23.22 -14.90
CA ALA A 235 -6.08 23.38 -16.14
C ALA A 235 -4.93 22.36 -16.26
N TYR A 236 -4.27 22.02 -15.14
CA TYR A 236 -3.23 20.99 -15.13
C TYR A 236 -3.83 19.59 -15.35
N ALA A 237 -4.96 19.27 -14.72
CA ALA A 237 -5.69 18.02 -14.95
C ALA A 237 -6.13 17.88 -16.42
N ALA A 238 -6.70 18.93 -17.01
CA ALA A 238 -7.12 18.92 -18.41
C ALA A 238 -5.94 18.70 -19.37
N LYS A 239 -4.80 19.37 -19.11
CA LYS A 239 -3.59 19.20 -19.92
C LYS A 239 -2.96 17.81 -19.77
N ALA A 240 -2.96 17.25 -18.56
CA ALA A 240 -2.56 15.87 -18.32
C ALA A 240 -3.51 14.87 -19.02
N ALA A 241 -4.83 15.04 -18.92
CA ALA A 241 -5.82 14.20 -19.59
C ALA A 241 -5.65 14.22 -21.12
N ALA A 242 -5.32 15.37 -21.71
CA ALA A 242 -5.03 15.48 -23.15
C ALA A 242 -3.79 14.66 -23.56
N ILE A 243 -2.72 14.65 -22.75
CA ILE A 243 -1.55 13.78 -22.94
C ILE A 243 -1.92 12.30 -22.74
N ALA A 244 -2.69 11.97 -21.70
CA ALA A 244 -3.12 10.61 -21.42
C ALA A 244 -3.96 10.05 -22.58
N LYS A 245 -4.85 10.87 -23.16
CA LYS A 245 -5.66 10.51 -24.33
C LYS A 245 -4.79 10.26 -25.57
N ARG A 246 -3.84 11.17 -25.84
CA ARG A 246 -2.83 11.01 -26.89
C ARG A 246 -2.06 9.70 -26.73
N VAL A 247 -1.59 9.39 -25.51
CA VAL A 247 -0.84 8.17 -25.19
C VAL A 247 -1.70 6.92 -25.36
N LYS A 248 -2.91 6.86 -24.78
CA LYS A 248 -3.84 5.71 -24.89
C LYS A 248 -4.14 5.40 -26.37
N GLY A 249 -4.32 6.44 -27.20
CA GLY A 249 -4.48 6.31 -28.65
C GLY A 249 -3.24 5.85 -29.44
N GLN A 250 -2.08 5.64 -28.81
CA GLN A 250 -0.85 5.08 -29.43
C GLN A 250 -0.46 3.71 -28.87
N LEU A 251 -1.23 3.16 -27.92
CA LEU A 251 -1.06 1.80 -27.42
C LEU A 251 -1.64 0.79 -28.40
N THR A 252 -0.93 -0.32 -28.60
CA THR A 252 -1.39 -1.49 -29.35
C THR A 252 -1.60 -2.65 -28.38
N LEU A 253 -2.82 -3.22 -28.36
CA LEU A 253 -3.13 -4.42 -27.59
C LEU A 253 -2.63 -5.66 -28.34
N GLN A 254 -1.90 -6.53 -27.66
CA GLN A 254 -1.50 -7.84 -28.17
C GLN A 254 -2.45 -8.94 -27.68
N ALA A 255 -2.50 -10.06 -28.41
CA ALA A 255 -3.40 -11.19 -28.11
C ALA A 255 -3.18 -11.85 -26.73
N ASN A 256 -1.99 -11.64 -26.14
CA ASN A 256 -1.62 -12.07 -24.78
C ASN A 256 -2.06 -11.07 -23.68
N GLY A 257 -2.85 -10.05 -24.02
CA GLY A 257 -3.35 -9.04 -23.08
C GLY A 257 -2.35 -7.93 -22.72
N ALA A 258 -1.16 -7.88 -23.36
CA ALA A 258 -0.16 -6.85 -23.12
C ALA A 258 -0.37 -5.60 -23.99
N TYR A 259 -0.06 -4.42 -23.46
CA TYR A 259 0.11 -3.21 -24.26
C TYR A 259 1.54 -3.09 -24.79
N VAL A 260 1.68 -2.69 -26.05
CA VAL A 260 2.98 -2.34 -26.66
C VAL A 260 2.85 -1.05 -27.45
N TRP A 261 3.94 -0.29 -27.50
CA TRP A 261 3.98 1.02 -28.14
C TRP A 261 5.38 1.33 -28.69
N ASN A 262 5.46 2.38 -29.49
CA ASN A 262 6.70 2.88 -30.07
C ASN A 262 7.26 4.03 -29.21
N TYR A 263 8.56 4.29 -29.33
CA TYR A 263 9.20 5.47 -28.71
C TYR A 263 8.58 6.81 -29.18
N ALA A 264 8.19 6.89 -30.45
CA ALA A 264 7.43 8.00 -31.04
C ALA A 264 6.14 7.46 -31.68
N GLY A 265 5.11 8.29 -31.78
CA GLY A 265 3.78 7.87 -32.25
C GLY A 265 3.73 7.17 -33.62
N GLY A 266 2.68 6.37 -33.83
CA GLY A 266 2.42 5.61 -35.05
C GLY A 266 2.20 4.11 -34.80
N GLN A 267 1.96 3.36 -35.89
CA GLN A 267 1.72 1.92 -35.86
C GLN A 267 2.89 1.14 -35.23
N TYR A 268 2.60 0.26 -34.26
CA TYR A 268 3.60 -0.45 -33.46
C TYR A 268 4.59 -1.27 -34.31
N LYS A 269 5.87 -1.23 -33.92
CA LYS A 269 6.94 -2.04 -34.49
C LYS A 269 7.85 -2.57 -33.39
N ALA A 270 8.05 -3.89 -33.35
CA ALA A 270 8.99 -4.53 -32.45
C ALA A 270 10.43 -3.98 -32.67
N PRO A 271 11.24 -3.80 -31.61
CA PRO A 271 10.98 -4.24 -30.23
C PRO A 271 10.16 -3.24 -29.37
N GLY A 272 9.71 -2.11 -29.92
CA GLY A 272 8.99 -1.06 -29.19
C GLY A 272 9.90 -0.11 -28.41
N GLU A 273 9.32 0.60 -27.43
CA GLU A 273 10.10 1.41 -26.48
C GLU A 273 10.93 0.53 -25.53
N ASN A 274 12.08 1.06 -25.07
CA ASN A 274 12.90 0.39 -24.06
C ASN A 274 12.24 0.46 -22.67
N ILE A 275 12.53 -0.49 -21.78
CA ILE A 275 11.90 -0.57 -20.44
C ILE A 275 12.20 0.64 -19.52
N SER A 276 13.25 1.42 -19.81
CA SER A 276 13.66 2.58 -19.01
C SER A 276 12.80 3.81 -19.26
N SER A 277 12.49 4.11 -20.52
CA SER A 277 11.60 5.22 -20.90
C SER A 277 10.13 4.77 -20.91
N GLY A 278 9.88 3.49 -21.25
CA GLY A 278 8.56 2.87 -21.15
C GLY A 278 7.98 2.88 -19.73
N SER A 279 8.80 2.72 -18.67
CA SER A 279 8.32 2.87 -17.28
C SER A 279 7.87 4.28 -16.92
N VAL A 280 8.36 5.33 -17.60
CA VAL A 280 7.89 6.70 -17.38
C VAL A 280 6.49 6.88 -17.98
N LEU A 281 6.24 6.33 -19.17
CA LEU A 281 4.93 6.31 -19.79
C LEU A 281 3.93 5.44 -19.01
N ALA A 282 4.34 4.23 -18.62
CA ALA A 282 3.52 3.32 -17.83
C ALA A 282 3.21 3.90 -16.43
N GLY A 283 4.18 4.58 -15.80
CA GLY A 283 3.97 5.32 -14.55
C GLY A 283 3.02 6.50 -14.70
N PHE A 284 3.08 7.24 -15.81
CA PHE A 284 2.11 8.29 -16.12
C PHE A 284 0.69 7.73 -16.34
N ALA A 285 0.55 6.59 -17.02
CA ALA A 285 -0.73 5.91 -17.17
C ALA A 285 -1.29 5.46 -15.81
N TYR A 286 -0.45 4.86 -14.96
CA TYR A 286 -0.82 4.49 -13.59
C TYR A 286 -1.27 5.70 -12.75
N ARG A 287 -0.53 6.82 -12.78
CA ARG A 287 -0.93 8.05 -12.08
C ARG A 287 -2.19 8.68 -12.66
N SER A 288 -2.43 8.56 -13.96
CA SER A 288 -3.66 9.05 -14.60
C SER A 288 -4.87 8.23 -14.14
N PHE A 289 -4.74 6.91 -14.03
CA PHE A 289 -5.75 6.04 -13.40
C PHE A 289 -6.01 6.42 -11.94
N GLN A 290 -4.97 6.68 -11.13
CA GLN A 290 -5.12 7.17 -9.76
C GLN A 290 -5.81 8.55 -9.67
N ALA A 291 -5.76 9.35 -10.74
CA ALA A 291 -6.47 10.62 -10.85
C ALA A 291 -7.89 10.48 -11.48
N GLY A 292 -8.38 9.25 -11.68
CA GLY A 292 -9.67 8.98 -12.34
C GLY A 292 -9.73 9.42 -13.81
N SER A 293 -8.58 9.49 -14.49
CA SER A 293 -8.43 10.19 -15.77
C SER A 293 -7.90 9.31 -16.90
N ILE A 294 -8.73 9.13 -17.94
CA ILE A 294 -8.47 8.44 -19.23
C ILE A 294 -8.13 6.95 -19.15
N PHE A 295 -7.20 6.57 -18.28
CA PHE A 295 -6.79 5.20 -18.04
C PHE A 295 -7.66 4.57 -16.95
N ASP A 296 -8.04 3.32 -17.18
CA ASP A 296 -8.87 2.52 -16.28
C ASP A 296 -8.08 1.31 -15.74
N ALA A 297 -8.65 0.56 -14.81
CA ALA A 297 -7.96 -0.58 -14.20
C ALA A 297 -7.66 -1.72 -15.19
N LEU A 298 -8.43 -1.83 -16.27
CA LEU A 298 -8.16 -2.77 -17.34
C LEU A 298 -6.90 -2.36 -18.11
N ASP A 299 -6.70 -1.07 -18.39
CA ASP A 299 -5.42 -0.59 -18.90
C ASP A 299 -4.25 -0.92 -17.96
N ILE A 300 -4.42 -0.74 -16.64
CA ILE A 300 -3.38 -1.06 -15.66
C ILE A 300 -3.04 -2.55 -15.67
N GLY A 301 -4.04 -3.43 -15.79
CA GLY A 301 -3.85 -4.86 -16.04
C GLY A 301 -3.08 -5.15 -17.34
N ARG A 302 -3.34 -4.40 -18.42
CA ARG A 302 -2.63 -4.54 -19.71
C ARG A 302 -1.18 -4.05 -19.65
N PHE A 303 -0.88 -3.00 -18.87
CA PHE A 303 0.49 -2.61 -18.54
C PHE A 303 1.20 -3.64 -17.65
N ALA A 304 0.51 -4.25 -16.68
CA ALA A 304 1.04 -5.35 -15.88
C ALA A 304 1.35 -6.59 -16.75
N ASN A 305 0.49 -6.92 -17.71
CA ASN A 305 0.75 -7.95 -18.73
C ASN A 305 1.95 -7.59 -19.63
N THR A 306 2.20 -6.31 -19.92
CA THR A 306 3.41 -5.87 -20.62
C THR A 306 4.66 -6.28 -19.85
N PHE A 307 4.65 -6.09 -18.53
CA PHE A 307 5.75 -6.56 -17.69
C PHE A 307 5.80 -8.09 -17.64
N PHE A 308 4.71 -8.75 -17.27
CA PHE A 308 4.71 -10.19 -16.95
C PHE A 308 4.77 -11.12 -18.16
N ARG A 309 4.17 -10.74 -19.30
CA ARG A 309 4.06 -11.57 -20.52
C ARG A 309 5.10 -11.24 -21.59
N ASN A 310 5.69 -10.04 -21.59
CA ASN A 310 6.67 -9.61 -22.58
C ASN A 310 8.06 -9.33 -21.98
N ILE A 311 8.16 -8.46 -20.96
CA ILE A 311 9.46 -8.07 -20.38
C ILE A 311 10.06 -9.25 -19.61
N TYR A 312 9.27 -9.87 -18.74
CA TYR A 312 9.64 -11.06 -18.01
C TYR A 312 9.57 -12.30 -18.90
N LYS A 313 10.68 -13.05 -18.95
CA LYS A 313 10.76 -14.35 -19.62
C LYS A 313 10.94 -15.48 -18.60
N ASP A 314 11.89 -15.30 -17.69
CA ASP A 314 12.21 -16.27 -16.63
C ASP A 314 13.01 -15.59 -15.50
N SER A 315 13.21 -16.29 -14.37
CA SER A 315 13.92 -15.77 -13.18
C SER A 315 15.42 -15.48 -13.36
N GLY A 316 15.93 -15.55 -14.60
CA GLY A 316 17.26 -15.11 -14.99
C GLY A 316 17.28 -14.21 -16.22
N THR A 317 16.14 -13.90 -16.85
CA THR A 317 16.07 -13.23 -18.16
C THR A 317 14.93 -12.23 -18.25
N LEU A 318 15.28 -10.96 -18.47
CA LEU A 318 14.37 -9.85 -18.77
C LEU A 318 14.76 -9.22 -20.11
N TYR A 319 13.77 -8.88 -20.95
CA TYR A 319 13.99 -8.15 -22.20
C TYR A 319 14.20 -6.64 -21.94
N ASP A 320 15.11 -6.02 -22.68
CA ASP A 320 15.43 -4.59 -22.54
C ASP A 320 14.34 -3.67 -23.16
N ALA A 321 13.33 -4.25 -23.80
CA ALA A 321 12.24 -3.54 -24.48
C ALA A 321 10.88 -4.21 -24.26
N ILE A 322 9.82 -3.39 -24.25
CA ILE A 322 8.45 -3.79 -23.88
C ILE A 322 7.82 -4.82 -24.83
N GLY A 323 8.35 -4.96 -26.05
CA GLY A 323 7.89 -5.91 -27.05
C GLY A 323 8.39 -7.34 -26.88
N GLY A 324 9.10 -7.67 -25.77
CA GLY A 324 9.56 -9.02 -25.46
C GLY A 324 10.52 -9.62 -26.49
N THR A 325 11.28 -8.77 -27.19
CA THR A 325 12.17 -9.16 -28.30
C THR A 325 13.44 -8.31 -28.31
N GLY A 326 14.50 -8.85 -28.91
CA GLY A 326 15.81 -8.19 -28.98
C GLY A 326 16.71 -8.56 -27.82
N SER A 327 17.46 -7.57 -27.31
CA SER A 327 18.42 -7.74 -26.23
C SER A 327 17.76 -8.08 -24.88
N VAL A 328 18.51 -8.78 -24.03
CA VAL A 328 18.10 -9.19 -22.68
C VAL A 328 19.20 -8.86 -21.67
N ASN A 329 18.81 -8.49 -20.46
CA ASN A 329 19.70 -8.22 -19.32
C ASN A 329 20.86 -7.25 -19.63
N THR A 330 20.69 -6.26 -20.51
CA THR A 330 21.77 -5.30 -20.79
C THR A 330 21.99 -4.43 -19.56
N SER A 331 23.26 -4.30 -19.13
CA SER A 331 23.61 -3.41 -18.01
C SER A 331 23.23 -1.96 -18.32
N GLY A 332 22.57 -1.32 -17.37
CA GLY A 332 21.89 -0.04 -17.52
C GLY A 332 20.37 -0.17 -17.74
N TYR A 333 19.84 -1.33 -18.16
CA TYR A 333 18.40 -1.58 -18.33
C TYR A 333 17.81 -2.46 -17.24
N VAL A 334 18.53 -3.50 -16.81
CA VAL A 334 18.08 -4.42 -15.74
C VAL A 334 17.85 -3.68 -14.41
N GLU A 335 18.61 -2.61 -14.16
CA GLU A 335 18.51 -1.71 -13.00
C GLU A 335 17.28 -0.75 -13.04
N GLN A 336 16.51 -0.78 -14.13
CA GLN A 336 15.37 0.12 -14.36
C GLN A 336 14.03 -0.54 -13.99
N VAL A 337 13.99 -1.88 -13.84
CA VAL A 337 12.73 -2.62 -13.67
C VAL A 337 12.01 -2.35 -12.34
N GLY A 338 12.73 -1.84 -11.32
CA GLY A 338 12.12 -1.38 -10.08
C GLY A 338 11.08 -0.27 -10.29
N ARG A 339 11.12 0.46 -11.42
CA ARG A 339 10.11 1.45 -11.80
C ARG A 339 8.82 0.86 -12.40
N TRP A 340 8.66 -0.47 -12.38
CA TRP A 340 7.43 -1.17 -12.77
C TRP A 340 6.66 -1.76 -11.57
N VAL A 341 7.21 -1.69 -10.35
CA VAL A 341 6.63 -2.35 -9.16
C VAL A 341 5.22 -1.87 -8.81
N MET A 342 4.80 -0.66 -9.21
CA MET A 342 3.43 -0.18 -8.98
C MET A 342 2.34 -1.06 -9.64
N PHE A 343 2.68 -1.86 -10.65
CA PHE A 343 1.77 -2.85 -11.24
C PHE A 343 1.56 -4.11 -10.37
N ALA A 344 2.29 -4.25 -9.26
CA ALA A 344 2.03 -5.28 -8.23
C ALA A 344 0.61 -5.19 -7.64
N THR A 345 0.00 -4.00 -7.71
CA THR A 345 -1.39 -3.73 -7.31
C THR A 345 -2.45 -4.53 -8.07
N VAL A 346 -2.13 -4.98 -9.30
CA VAL A 346 -3.02 -5.76 -10.16
C VAL A 346 -2.43 -7.11 -10.58
N ASN A 347 -1.15 -7.36 -10.32
CA ASN A 347 -0.47 -8.62 -10.61
C ASN A 347 0.72 -8.79 -9.63
N ALA A 348 0.53 -9.58 -8.58
CA ALA A 348 1.50 -9.75 -7.50
C ALA A 348 2.87 -10.34 -7.97
N SER A 349 2.92 -10.98 -9.14
CA SER A 349 4.18 -11.48 -9.71
C SER A 349 5.13 -10.37 -10.12
N VAL A 350 4.64 -9.17 -10.47
CA VAL A 350 5.51 -8.02 -10.75
C VAL A 350 6.39 -7.71 -9.54
N TYR A 351 5.84 -7.77 -8.32
CA TYR A 351 6.62 -7.59 -7.10
C TYR A 351 7.66 -8.70 -6.94
N ALA A 352 7.25 -9.96 -6.98
CA ALA A 352 8.14 -11.11 -6.77
C ALA A 352 9.32 -11.14 -7.76
N ILE A 353 9.06 -10.87 -9.04
CA ILE A 353 10.09 -10.84 -10.11
C ILE A 353 11.10 -9.71 -9.87
N VAL A 354 10.63 -8.51 -9.53
CA VAL A 354 11.54 -7.39 -9.25
C VAL A 354 12.30 -7.63 -7.95
N ARG A 355 11.64 -8.14 -6.90
CA ARG A 355 12.25 -8.44 -5.61
C ARG A 355 13.36 -9.49 -5.76
N ASP A 356 13.11 -10.58 -6.49
CA ASP A 356 14.13 -11.61 -6.81
C ASP A 356 15.38 -11.03 -7.47
N LEU A 357 15.18 -10.09 -8.41
CA LEU A 357 16.29 -9.43 -9.09
C LEU A 357 17.03 -8.46 -8.15
N TYR A 358 16.31 -7.61 -7.42
CA TYR A 358 16.90 -6.63 -6.52
C TYR A 358 17.56 -7.28 -5.30
N ASP A 359 17.10 -8.45 -4.86
CA ASP A 359 17.78 -9.25 -3.86
C ASP A 359 19.15 -9.75 -4.34
N SER A 360 19.34 -9.94 -5.66
CA SER A 360 20.61 -10.32 -6.28
C SER A 360 21.62 -9.17 -6.42
N PHE A 361 21.17 -7.92 -6.32
CA PHE A 361 22.04 -6.75 -6.30
C PHE A 361 22.66 -6.55 -4.91
N ASP A 362 23.91 -6.07 -4.89
CA ASP A 362 24.55 -5.56 -3.70
C ASP A 362 24.16 -4.08 -3.52
N PRO A 363 23.29 -3.72 -2.56
CA PRO A 363 22.83 -2.34 -2.40
C PRO A 363 23.99 -1.40 -2.05
N THR A 364 25.05 -1.89 -1.39
CA THR A 364 26.23 -1.07 -1.03
C THR A 364 27.09 -0.66 -2.23
N LYS A 365 26.82 -1.22 -3.42
CA LYS A 365 27.47 -0.88 -4.69
C LYS A 365 26.54 -0.18 -5.69
N THR A 366 25.41 0.36 -5.22
CA THR A 366 24.46 1.11 -6.04
C THR A 366 25.14 2.31 -6.71
N GLY A 367 24.97 2.45 -8.03
CA GLY A 367 25.64 3.46 -8.84
C GLY A 367 24.72 4.28 -9.76
N HIS A 368 23.40 4.14 -9.62
CA HIS A 368 22.40 4.82 -10.43
C HIS A 368 21.12 5.11 -9.64
N GLY A 369 20.54 6.31 -9.81
CA GLY A 369 19.35 6.76 -9.07
C GLY A 369 18.11 5.85 -9.23
N SER A 370 17.94 5.20 -10.39
CA SER A 370 16.82 4.27 -10.60
C SER A 370 16.88 3.00 -9.75
N GLN A 371 18.06 2.57 -9.27
CA GLN A 371 18.13 1.45 -8.32
C GLN A 371 17.56 1.87 -6.96
N VAL A 372 17.91 3.08 -6.50
CA VAL A 372 17.40 3.67 -5.25
C VAL A 372 15.87 3.85 -5.32
N LEU A 373 15.34 4.38 -6.43
CA LEU A 373 13.89 4.45 -6.65
C LEU A 373 13.22 3.06 -6.72
N GLY A 374 13.89 2.06 -7.29
CA GLY A 374 13.40 0.68 -7.31
C GLY A 374 13.25 0.08 -5.92
N TYR A 375 14.24 0.27 -5.03
CA TYR A 375 14.11 -0.14 -3.62
C TYR A 375 13.01 0.64 -2.89
N ALA A 376 12.83 1.93 -3.18
CA ALA A 376 11.74 2.71 -2.58
C ALA A 376 10.36 2.16 -2.97
N TYR A 377 10.15 1.81 -4.24
CA TYR A 377 8.91 1.17 -4.66
C TYR A 377 8.74 -0.23 -4.07
N LEU A 378 9.81 -1.03 -3.95
CA LEU A 378 9.74 -2.32 -3.26
C LEU A 378 9.34 -2.19 -1.78
N THR A 379 9.68 -1.07 -1.12
CA THR A 379 9.21 -0.74 0.24
C THR A 379 7.74 -0.32 0.24
N LEU A 380 7.32 0.54 -0.70
CA LEU A 380 5.93 1.03 -0.76
C LEU A 380 4.91 -0.08 -1.06
N PHE A 381 5.32 -1.10 -1.82
CA PHE A 381 4.44 -2.20 -2.26
C PHE A 381 4.79 -3.55 -1.61
N GLU A 382 5.52 -3.57 -0.48
CA GLU A 382 6.00 -4.79 0.20
C GLU A 382 4.83 -5.64 0.72
N PRO A 383 4.55 -6.85 0.17
CA PRO A 383 3.48 -7.73 0.65
C PRO A 383 3.90 -8.45 1.93
N ILE A 384 2.92 -8.91 2.72
CA ILE A 384 3.20 -9.68 3.94
C ILE A 384 3.87 -11.02 3.58
N ALA A 385 5.03 -11.32 4.19
CA ALA A 385 5.70 -12.60 4.04
C ALA A 385 5.02 -13.70 4.88
N VAL A 386 4.69 -14.83 4.24
CA VAL A 386 3.96 -15.96 4.84
C VAL A 386 4.72 -17.28 4.59
N PRO A 387 4.70 -18.24 5.53
CA PRO A 387 5.37 -19.53 5.33
C PRO A 387 4.55 -20.50 4.47
N HIS A 388 5.22 -21.30 3.63
CA HIS A 388 4.58 -22.40 2.91
C HIS A 388 4.45 -23.68 3.74
N LYS A 389 3.38 -24.44 3.47
CA LYS A 389 3.19 -25.84 3.88
C LYS A 389 3.32 -26.75 2.66
N PHE A 390 3.66 -28.02 2.87
CA PHE A 390 3.66 -29.04 1.81
C PHE A 390 2.31 -29.73 1.71
N TYR A 391 1.82 -29.99 0.49
CA TYR A 391 0.69 -30.88 0.30
C TYR A 391 1.11 -32.32 0.66
N PRO A 392 0.38 -33.08 1.51
CA PRO A 392 0.93 -34.32 2.08
C PRO A 392 1.27 -35.46 1.10
N GLN A 393 0.71 -35.48 -0.11
CA GLN A 393 0.80 -36.63 -1.01
C GLN A 393 1.95 -36.57 -2.04
N ASP A 394 2.43 -35.37 -2.40
CA ASP A 394 3.30 -35.18 -3.57
C ASP A 394 4.80 -35.20 -3.25
N TRP A 395 5.19 -35.44 -1.99
CA TRP A 395 6.53 -35.12 -1.50
C TRP A 395 7.14 -36.20 -0.62
N ALA A 396 8.32 -36.70 -1.01
CA ALA A 396 9.16 -37.58 -0.19
C ALA A 396 9.99 -36.76 0.80
N ASP A 397 10.01 -37.20 2.06
CA ASP A 397 10.74 -36.53 3.14
C ASP A 397 12.25 -36.78 3.12
N ASN A 398 13.00 -35.69 3.25
CA ASN A 398 14.39 -35.69 3.71
C ASN A 398 14.51 -34.83 4.98
N VAL A 399 15.70 -34.81 5.59
CA VAL A 399 15.96 -34.15 6.88
C VAL A 399 15.74 -32.63 6.84
N THR A 400 16.07 -31.96 5.74
CA THR A 400 16.03 -30.48 5.61
C THR A 400 15.24 -29.97 4.40
N TYR A 401 14.73 -30.88 3.58
CA TYR A 401 13.95 -30.58 2.37
C TYR A 401 13.02 -31.74 2.04
N LYS A 402 12.13 -31.52 1.08
CA LYS A 402 11.28 -32.53 0.47
C LYS A 402 11.56 -32.60 -1.03
N THR A 403 11.46 -33.78 -1.61
CA THR A 403 11.61 -34.03 -3.05
C THR A 403 10.25 -34.33 -3.65
N ALA A 404 9.89 -33.66 -4.75
CA ALA A 404 8.66 -33.96 -5.46
C ALA A 404 8.68 -35.40 -6.02
N THR A 405 7.62 -36.17 -5.75
CA THR A 405 7.46 -37.57 -6.19
C THR A 405 6.55 -37.71 -7.41
N ALA A 406 5.79 -36.67 -7.72
CA ALA A 406 4.92 -36.56 -8.89
C ALA A 406 5.21 -35.27 -9.66
N GLN A 407 4.98 -35.30 -10.97
CA GLN A 407 4.81 -34.08 -11.75
C GLN A 407 3.63 -33.28 -11.19
N SER A 408 3.65 -31.95 -11.29
CA SER A 408 2.58 -31.09 -10.76
C SER A 408 2.45 -31.15 -9.23
N SER A 409 3.59 -31.20 -8.52
CA SER A 409 3.64 -31.25 -7.05
C SER A 409 3.22 -29.93 -6.41
N ASN A 410 2.50 -30.01 -5.27
CA ASN A 410 1.80 -28.85 -4.73
C ASN A 410 2.32 -28.34 -3.38
N LEU A 411 2.30 -27.02 -3.20
CA LEU A 411 2.44 -26.33 -1.92
C LEU A 411 1.12 -25.68 -1.51
N LEU A 412 0.97 -25.45 -0.21
CA LEU A 412 -0.17 -24.77 0.39
C LEU A 412 0.29 -23.48 1.07
N LEU A 413 -0.43 -22.39 0.84
CA LEU A 413 -0.18 -21.09 1.45
C LEU A 413 -1.42 -20.62 2.20
N MET A 414 -1.22 -19.94 3.33
CA MET A 414 -2.32 -19.43 4.17
C MET A 414 -2.02 -17.97 4.53
N PRO A 415 -2.48 -17.00 3.70
CA PRO A 415 -2.30 -15.59 4.01
C PRO A 415 -3.19 -15.19 5.20
N PRO A 416 -2.75 -14.27 6.09
CA PRO A 416 -3.58 -13.76 7.20
C PRO A 416 -4.86 -13.07 6.72
N ASP A 417 -4.78 -12.41 5.56
CA ASP A 417 -5.90 -11.83 4.83
C ASP A 417 -5.84 -12.33 3.38
N THR A 418 -6.90 -12.99 2.93
CA THR A 418 -7.01 -13.58 1.59
C THR A 418 -7.40 -12.57 0.51
N THR A 419 -7.77 -11.34 0.90
CA THR A 419 -8.07 -10.23 -0.01
C THR A 419 -6.81 -9.44 -0.42
N LEU A 420 -5.73 -9.55 0.37
CA LEU A 420 -4.47 -8.84 0.18
C LEU A 420 -3.39 -9.72 -0.45
N ASN A 421 -2.47 -9.08 -1.19
CA ASN A 421 -1.28 -9.74 -1.71
C ASN A 421 -0.41 -10.24 -0.55
N ALA A 422 0.12 -11.45 -0.69
CA ALA A 422 1.11 -12.03 0.22
C ALA A 422 2.25 -12.66 -0.59
N ILE A 423 3.34 -13.04 0.07
CA ILE A 423 4.53 -13.58 -0.59
C ILE A 423 5.20 -14.65 0.28
N THR A 424 5.77 -15.70 -0.32
CA THR A 424 6.56 -16.70 0.43
C THR A 424 7.97 -16.85 -0.16
N PRO A 425 9.03 -16.92 0.67
CA PRO A 425 10.36 -17.26 0.22
C PRO A 425 10.46 -18.79 0.05
N VAL A 426 10.64 -19.25 -1.20
CA VAL A 426 10.81 -20.67 -1.53
C VAL A 426 12.28 -20.92 -1.87
N THR A 427 12.97 -21.70 -1.04
CA THR A 427 14.32 -22.19 -1.35
C THR A 427 14.22 -23.54 -2.03
N TYR A 428 14.60 -23.60 -3.31
CA TYR A 428 14.48 -24.79 -4.14
C TYR A 428 15.77 -25.10 -4.91
N ARG A 429 15.82 -26.28 -5.50
CA ARG A 429 16.75 -26.62 -6.58
C ARG A 429 16.08 -27.54 -7.59
N SER A 430 16.40 -27.35 -8.88
CA SER A 430 16.01 -28.25 -9.96
C SER A 430 17.06 -28.22 -11.08
N THR A 431 17.14 -29.29 -11.86
CA THR A 431 18.00 -29.39 -13.04
C THR A 431 17.30 -28.95 -14.33
N VAL A 432 15.99 -28.68 -14.29
CA VAL A 432 15.17 -28.16 -15.39
C VAL A 432 14.46 -26.85 -14.99
N PRO A 433 13.93 -26.07 -15.95
CA PRO A 433 13.04 -24.95 -15.63
C PRO A 433 11.74 -25.42 -14.97
N VAL A 434 11.21 -24.60 -14.06
CA VAL A 434 9.99 -24.87 -13.28
C VAL A 434 8.99 -23.76 -13.57
N ALA A 435 7.79 -24.11 -14.06
CA ALA A 435 6.66 -23.18 -14.03
C ALA A 435 5.98 -23.25 -12.65
N VAL A 436 5.69 -22.09 -12.07
CA VAL A 436 4.96 -21.96 -10.80
C VAL A 436 3.56 -21.45 -11.09
N GLN A 437 2.56 -22.16 -10.57
CA GLN A 437 1.16 -21.92 -10.86
C GLN A 437 0.34 -21.76 -9.59
N GLN A 438 -0.66 -20.89 -9.58
CA GLN A 438 -1.68 -20.83 -8.54
C GLN A 438 -3.01 -21.41 -9.06
N PHE A 439 -3.72 -22.14 -8.20
CA PHE A 439 -5.01 -22.75 -8.50
C PHE A 439 -6.19 -21.85 -8.13
N SER A 440 -7.12 -21.70 -9.08
CA SER A 440 -8.44 -21.09 -8.90
C SER A 440 -9.55 -22.12 -9.22
N ASN A 441 -10.14 -22.06 -10.40
CA ASN A 441 -10.82 -23.19 -11.05
C ASN A 441 -9.90 -23.93 -12.04
N LYS A 442 -8.78 -23.30 -12.41
CA LYS A 442 -7.69 -23.83 -13.23
C LYS A 442 -6.35 -23.34 -12.69
N TYR A 443 -5.27 -24.03 -13.04
CA TYR A 443 -3.92 -23.55 -12.79
C TYR A 443 -3.57 -22.41 -13.75
N THR A 444 -3.01 -21.34 -13.21
CA THR A 444 -2.54 -20.17 -13.98
C THR A 444 -1.07 -19.95 -13.69
N ASP A 445 -0.24 -19.83 -14.74
CA ASP A 445 1.19 -19.51 -14.61
C ASP A 445 1.37 -18.14 -13.95
N ILE A 446 2.06 -18.12 -12.81
CA ILE A 446 2.40 -16.91 -12.06
C ILE A 446 3.90 -16.61 -12.06
N LEU A 447 4.79 -17.60 -12.23
CA LEU A 447 6.24 -17.39 -12.38
C LEU A 447 6.88 -18.47 -13.27
N PHE A 448 8.04 -18.14 -13.86
CA PHE A 448 8.88 -19.06 -14.63
C PHE A 448 10.30 -19.07 -14.05
N TRP A 449 10.64 -20.14 -13.34
CA TRP A 449 11.93 -20.30 -12.68
C TRP A 449 12.93 -21.05 -13.57
N THR A 450 14.15 -20.50 -13.68
CA THR A 450 15.26 -21.13 -14.42
C THR A 450 15.83 -22.32 -13.66
N ALA A 451 16.29 -23.35 -14.36
CA ALA A 451 17.07 -24.43 -13.78
C ALA A 451 18.23 -23.90 -12.91
N THR A 452 18.38 -24.43 -11.69
CA THR A 452 19.38 -23.93 -10.73
C THR A 452 20.74 -24.62 -10.85
N GLY A 453 20.86 -25.62 -11.74
CA GLY A 453 22.06 -26.45 -11.87
C GLY A 453 22.34 -27.28 -10.61
N GLY A 454 21.30 -27.64 -9.86
CA GLY A 454 21.42 -28.35 -8.58
C GLY A 454 21.91 -27.49 -7.41
N GLN A 455 22.08 -26.18 -7.61
CA GLN A 455 22.36 -25.24 -6.50
C GLN A 455 21.06 -24.83 -5.82
N TRP A 456 21.08 -24.65 -4.50
CA TRP A 456 19.96 -24.04 -3.79
C TRP A 456 19.82 -22.56 -4.20
N LYS A 457 18.58 -22.16 -4.52
CA LYS A 457 18.21 -20.78 -4.82
C LYS A 457 16.93 -20.44 -4.08
N THR A 458 16.94 -19.32 -3.38
CA THR A 458 15.72 -18.71 -2.85
C THR A 458 15.09 -17.84 -3.94
N ARG A 459 13.77 -17.97 -4.08
CA ARG A 459 12.91 -17.16 -4.94
C ARG A 459 11.65 -16.79 -4.19
N TRP A 460 11.07 -15.64 -4.50
CA TRP A 460 9.79 -15.24 -3.95
C TRP A 460 8.64 -15.80 -4.80
N MET A 461 7.65 -16.43 -4.16
CA MET A 461 6.41 -16.87 -4.79
C MET A 461 5.25 -16.00 -4.26
N PRO A 462 4.54 -15.26 -5.13
CA PRO A 462 3.43 -14.38 -4.72
C PRO A 462 2.14 -15.17 -4.56
N PHE A 463 1.28 -14.70 -3.67
CA PHE A 463 -0.13 -15.04 -3.62
C PHE A 463 -0.94 -13.96 -4.34
N HIS A 464 -1.82 -14.39 -5.25
CA HIS A 464 -2.72 -13.56 -6.05
C HIS A 464 -4.17 -13.72 -5.53
N PRO A 465 -4.75 -12.70 -4.87
CA PRO A 465 -6.10 -12.78 -4.31
C PRO A 465 -7.21 -13.09 -5.33
N GLU A 466 -7.10 -12.57 -6.56
CA GLU A 466 -8.08 -12.87 -7.63
C GLU A 466 -7.97 -14.28 -8.22
N LEU A 467 -6.87 -14.98 -7.95
CA LEU A 467 -6.70 -16.39 -8.31
C LEU A 467 -6.98 -17.32 -7.13
N TRP A 468 -7.47 -16.82 -5.99
CA TRP A 468 -7.75 -17.66 -4.83
C TRP A 468 -9.07 -18.41 -4.97
N ALA A 469 -8.99 -19.74 -4.98
CA ALA A 469 -10.08 -20.61 -4.57
C ALA A 469 -9.66 -21.34 -3.29
N PRO A 470 -10.50 -21.37 -2.23
CA PRO A 470 -10.17 -22.04 -0.98
C PRO A 470 -10.05 -23.56 -1.21
N TYR A 471 -8.87 -24.09 -0.91
CA TYR A 471 -8.57 -25.51 -0.89
C TYR A 471 -8.48 -26.03 0.54
N GLY A 472 -8.69 -27.33 0.75
CA GLY A 472 -8.63 -27.93 2.09
C GLY A 472 -9.78 -27.52 3.00
N LYS A 473 -9.58 -27.68 4.32
CA LYS A 473 -10.57 -27.29 5.36
C LYS A 473 -10.28 -25.92 5.96
N ASP A 474 -9.04 -25.45 5.86
CA ASP A 474 -8.60 -24.21 6.49
C ASP A 474 -8.58 -23.05 5.47
N GLY A 475 -9.03 -23.29 4.22
CA GLY A 475 -9.15 -22.27 3.17
C GLY A 475 -7.85 -21.95 2.44
N GLU A 476 -6.89 -22.87 2.46
CA GLU A 476 -5.55 -22.64 1.92
C GLU A 476 -5.53 -22.37 0.41
N ALA A 477 -4.57 -21.56 -0.03
CA ALA A 477 -4.27 -21.34 -1.44
C ALA A 477 -3.35 -22.45 -1.95
N LEU A 478 -3.74 -23.12 -3.05
CA LEU A 478 -3.00 -24.23 -3.65
C LEU A 478 -2.09 -23.73 -4.78
N PHE A 479 -0.81 -24.10 -4.70
CA PHE A 479 0.23 -23.77 -5.68
C PHE A 479 0.82 -25.06 -6.27
N GLN A 480 1.26 -25.02 -7.52
CA GLN A 480 1.79 -26.16 -8.25
C GLN A 480 3.13 -25.84 -8.93
N PHE A 481 4.05 -26.81 -8.91
CA PHE A 481 5.29 -26.80 -9.68
C PHE A 481 5.21 -27.76 -10.87
N THR A 482 5.40 -27.22 -12.07
CA THR A 482 5.37 -27.98 -13.32
C THR A 482 6.75 -27.99 -13.96
N GLU A 483 7.35 -29.19 -14.04
CA GLU A 483 8.65 -29.46 -14.66
C GLU A 483 8.48 -30.19 -16.01
N ASN A 484 9.35 -29.91 -16.98
CA ASN A 484 9.39 -30.62 -18.26
C ASN A 484 10.84 -30.79 -18.79
N PRO A 485 11.38 -32.03 -18.84
CA PRO A 485 10.82 -33.26 -18.27
C PRO A 485 10.75 -33.18 -16.75
N PHE A 486 9.89 -34.00 -16.12
CA PHE A 486 9.87 -34.13 -14.67
C PHE A 486 11.21 -34.69 -14.15
N VAL A 487 11.80 -34.04 -13.14
CA VAL A 487 13.06 -34.46 -12.51
C VAL A 487 12.99 -34.52 -10.99
N GLY A 488 11.90 -34.02 -10.39
CA GLY A 488 11.67 -34.03 -8.96
C GLY A 488 12.29 -32.81 -8.29
N ILE A 489 11.69 -31.63 -8.49
CA ILE A 489 12.05 -30.39 -7.75
C ILE A 489 12.20 -30.67 -6.25
N GLU A 490 13.28 -30.14 -5.67
CA GLU A 490 13.56 -30.24 -4.24
C GLU A 490 13.36 -28.88 -3.59
N VAL A 491 12.57 -28.82 -2.52
CA VAL A 491 12.19 -27.59 -1.82
C VAL A 491 12.46 -27.75 -0.32
N THR A 492 13.09 -26.76 0.31
CA THR A 492 13.35 -26.80 1.76
C THR A 492 12.06 -26.66 2.56
N TYR A 493 12.09 -27.07 3.83
CA TYR A 493 11.08 -26.59 4.77
C TYR A 493 11.03 -25.06 4.80
N ALA A 494 9.84 -24.50 4.99
CA ALA A 494 9.69 -23.09 5.30
C ALA A 494 10.50 -22.76 6.56
N LYS A 495 11.19 -21.62 6.55
CA LYS A 495 11.88 -21.13 7.74
C LYS A 495 10.84 -20.91 8.85
N SER A 496 11.13 -21.37 10.06
CA SER A 496 10.33 -20.99 11.23
C SER A 496 10.52 -19.49 11.48
N ILE A 497 9.48 -18.70 11.24
CA ILE A 497 9.50 -17.25 11.36
C ILE A 497 9.26 -16.87 12.83
N GLN A 498 10.14 -16.04 13.39
CA GLN A 498 9.85 -15.33 14.64
C GLN A 498 9.15 -14.00 14.34
N LEU A 499 7.87 -13.88 14.74
CA LEU A 499 7.10 -12.65 14.61
C LEU A 499 7.69 -11.51 15.47
N ALA A 500 7.43 -10.28 15.05
CA ALA A 500 7.82 -9.07 15.77
C ALA A 500 7.15 -8.98 17.16
N ALA A 501 7.92 -8.76 18.22
CA ALA A 501 7.42 -8.44 19.56
C ALA A 501 8.37 -7.45 20.26
N VAL A 502 7.86 -6.36 20.82
CA VAL A 502 8.68 -5.45 21.65
C VAL A 502 8.87 -6.06 23.03
N THR A 503 10.12 -6.08 23.52
CA THR A 503 10.49 -6.69 24.81
C THR A 503 10.83 -5.65 25.89
N THR A 504 11.00 -4.38 25.53
CA THR A 504 11.04 -3.28 26.50
C THR A 504 9.74 -3.21 27.29
N GLN A 505 9.84 -3.18 28.62
CA GLN A 505 8.67 -3.16 29.52
C GLN A 505 8.23 -1.74 29.93
N ALA A 506 9.17 -0.80 30.05
CA ALA A 506 8.90 0.58 30.48
C ALA A 506 9.99 1.54 29.96
N LEU A 507 9.66 2.83 29.87
CA LEU A 507 10.59 3.90 29.52
C LEU A 507 11.18 4.57 30.78
N PRO A 508 12.45 5.02 30.76
CA PRO A 508 13.02 5.80 31.85
C PRO A 508 12.43 7.22 31.88
N ALA A 509 12.16 7.77 33.07
CA ALA A 509 11.59 9.11 33.20
C ALA A 509 12.43 10.21 32.51
N ALA A 510 11.75 11.23 31.97
CA ALA A 510 12.34 12.42 31.38
C ALA A 510 12.36 13.61 32.36
N LEU A 511 13.24 14.58 32.12
CA LEU A 511 13.31 15.83 32.89
C LEU A 511 12.97 17.04 32.03
N ILE A 512 12.09 17.91 32.53
CA ILE A 512 11.64 19.12 31.82
C ILE A 512 12.83 19.97 31.39
N GLY A 513 12.81 20.41 30.13
CA GLY A 513 13.84 21.24 29.52
C GLY A 513 15.18 20.53 29.21
N GLN A 514 15.35 19.27 29.60
CA GLN A 514 16.54 18.47 29.28
C GLN A 514 16.32 17.63 28.00
N PRO A 515 17.38 17.34 27.24
CA PRO A 515 17.36 16.28 26.24
C PRO A 515 17.18 14.91 26.91
N TRP A 516 16.37 14.04 26.32
CA TRP A 516 16.12 12.69 26.83
C TRP A 516 16.27 11.65 25.73
N THR A 517 16.76 10.46 26.08
CA THR A 517 16.88 9.32 25.18
C THR A 517 16.61 7.99 25.90
N ALA A 518 16.01 7.05 25.18
CA ALA A 518 15.83 5.67 25.63
C ALA A 518 16.04 4.71 24.46
N LYS A 519 16.59 3.52 24.72
CA LYS A 519 16.73 2.48 23.69
C LYS A 519 15.68 1.39 23.93
N LEU A 520 14.95 1.06 22.88
CA LEU A 520 14.03 -0.07 22.85
C LEU A 520 14.74 -1.38 22.47
N GLU A 521 14.17 -2.48 22.94
CA GLU A 521 14.57 -3.84 22.64
C GLU A 521 13.35 -4.63 22.17
N GLY A 522 13.56 -5.55 21.24
CA GLY A 522 12.53 -6.40 20.66
C GLY A 522 13.11 -7.70 20.14
N ILE A 523 12.21 -8.58 19.72
CA ILE A 523 12.49 -9.88 19.11
C ILE A 523 11.70 -10.00 17.81
N GLY A 524 12.18 -10.88 16.93
CA GLY A 524 11.63 -11.10 15.59
C GLY A 524 12.74 -11.44 14.60
N GLU A 525 12.36 -11.80 13.39
CA GLU A 525 13.30 -11.88 12.27
C GLU A 525 13.87 -10.50 11.94
N LEU A 526 15.19 -10.40 11.81
CA LEU A 526 15.83 -9.14 11.40
C LEU A 526 15.58 -8.86 9.90
N PRO A 527 15.59 -7.59 9.47
CA PRO A 527 15.85 -6.39 10.27
C PRO A 527 14.64 -5.88 11.05
N PHE A 528 14.92 -5.11 12.10
CA PHE A 528 13.90 -4.39 12.85
C PHE A 528 13.69 -3.00 12.26
N GLU A 529 12.42 -2.62 12.13
CA GLU A 529 12.00 -1.26 11.82
C GLU A 529 11.12 -0.70 12.93
N TRP A 530 11.63 0.32 13.59
CA TRP A 530 10.94 1.04 14.64
C TRP A 530 10.24 2.27 14.05
N LYS A 531 8.94 2.42 14.30
CA LYS A 531 8.15 3.60 13.90
C LYS A 531 7.43 4.19 15.11
N LEU A 532 7.53 5.50 15.25
CA LEU A 532 6.76 6.26 16.25
C LEU A 532 5.37 6.49 15.64
N LEU A 533 4.33 5.96 16.27
CA LEU A 533 2.95 6.08 15.81
C LEU A 533 2.23 7.27 16.45
N SER A 534 2.52 7.54 17.73
CA SER A 534 2.04 8.71 18.46
C SER A 534 3.03 9.03 19.58
N ALA A 535 3.32 10.31 19.79
CA ALA A 535 4.28 10.80 20.76
C ALA A 535 4.13 12.32 20.98
N PRO A 536 4.66 12.88 22.08
CA PRO A 536 4.69 14.33 22.27
C PRO A 536 5.60 15.05 21.26
N ASP A 537 5.29 16.31 21.01
CA ASP A 537 5.99 17.17 20.05
C ASP A 537 7.52 17.18 20.24
N GLY A 538 8.22 17.02 19.12
CA GLY A 538 9.69 17.00 19.08
C GLY A 538 10.33 15.69 19.58
N MET A 539 9.55 14.66 19.91
CA MET A 539 10.06 13.30 20.06
C MET A 539 10.31 12.66 18.67
N SER A 540 11.28 11.76 18.62
CA SER A 540 11.69 11.03 17.42
C SER A 540 12.19 9.64 17.80
N ILE A 541 12.23 8.72 16.84
CA ILE A 541 12.82 7.38 17.00
C ILE A 541 13.81 7.11 15.86
N ASP A 542 14.97 6.55 16.18
CA ASP A 542 15.84 5.97 15.17
C ASP A 542 15.26 4.61 14.73
N TRP A 543 14.82 4.55 13.48
CA TRP A 543 14.08 3.42 12.94
C TRP A 543 14.89 2.11 12.86
N THR A 544 16.23 2.14 12.92
CA THR A 544 17.07 0.93 12.92
C THR A 544 17.35 0.40 14.32
N SER A 545 17.63 1.31 15.25
CA SER A 545 18.22 0.99 16.56
C SER A 545 17.22 1.03 17.70
N GLY A 546 15.99 1.51 17.46
CA GLY A 546 14.95 1.69 18.46
C GLY A 546 15.28 2.77 19.48
N VAL A 547 16.19 3.69 19.16
CA VAL A 547 16.57 4.78 20.06
C VAL A 547 15.56 5.91 19.93
N LEU A 548 14.70 6.05 20.94
CA LEU A 548 13.90 7.24 21.16
C LEU A 548 14.79 8.41 21.58
N ALA A 549 14.50 9.59 21.05
CA ALA A 549 15.15 10.84 21.42
C ALA A 549 14.13 11.99 21.45
N TRP A 550 14.19 12.80 22.50
CA TRP A 550 13.36 14.00 22.67
C TRP A 550 14.27 15.21 22.91
N THR A 551 14.20 16.21 22.03
CA THR A 551 15.18 17.32 22.01
C THR A 551 15.09 18.20 23.27
N LYS A 552 13.87 18.42 23.77
CA LYS A 552 13.57 18.97 25.09
C LYS A 552 12.21 18.42 25.52
N ALA A 553 12.08 17.88 26.73
CA ALA A 553 10.77 17.64 27.32
C ALA A 553 10.09 19.00 27.63
N GLN A 554 9.05 19.35 26.87
CA GLN A 554 8.34 20.64 26.99
C GLN A 554 7.00 20.55 27.73
N SER A 555 6.54 19.35 28.09
CA SER A 555 5.30 19.17 28.84
C SER A 555 5.44 19.68 30.29
N LEU A 556 4.29 20.05 30.88
CA LEU A 556 4.14 20.12 32.33
C LEU A 556 4.51 18.76 32.97
N PRO A 557 4.89 18.73 34.26
CA PRO A 557 5.24 17.47 34.92
C PRO A 557 4.02 16.53 34.98
N GLY A 558 4.22 15.27 34.61
CA GLY A 558 3.15 14.28 34.43
C GLY A 558 3.56 13.14 33.48
N THR A 559 2.65 12.22 33.22
CA THR A 559 2.88 11.05 32.35
C THR A 559 2.39 11.32 30.94
N VAL A 560 3.17 10.95 29.92
CA VAL A 560 2.85 11.11 28.50
C VAL A 560 2.88 9.76 27.78
N ASN A 561 1.90 9.52 26.92
CA ASN A 561 1.78 8.28 26.15
C ASN A 561 2.62 8.31 24.86
N VAL A 562 3.30 7.20 24.57
CA VAL A 562 4.17 7.02 23.39
C VAL A 562 3.82 5.68 22.72
N LYS A 563 3.15 5.72 21.57
CA LYS A 563 2.79 4.52 20.78
C LYS A 563 3.86 4.23 19.73
N ILE A 564 4.32 2.98 19.68
CA ILE A 564 5.47 2.57 18.87
C ILE A 564 5.14 1.26 18.15
N ARG A 565 5.52 1.17 16.88
CA ARG A 565 5.49 -0.05 16.09
C ARG A 565 6.90 -0.62 15.93
N LEU A 566 7.04 -1.92 16.14
CA LEU A 566 8.19 -2.70 15.66
C LEU A 566 7.72 -3.55 14.48
N SER A 567 8.40 -3.45 13.34
CA SER A 567 8.11 -4.23 12.13
C SER A 567 9.34 -5.05 11.71
N THR A 568 9.08 -6.12 10.97
CA THR A 568 10.05 -6.97 10.28
C THR A 568 9.48 -7.34 8.90
N ASP A 569 10.27 -8.03 8.07
CA ASP A 569 9.79 -8.60 6.80
C ASP A 569 8.56 -9.54 6.94
N TYR A 570 8.24 -9.98 8.16
CA TYR A 570 7.23 -11.01 8.43
C TYR A 570 6.10 -10.55 9.36
N GLY A 571 5.97 -9.24 9.59
CA GLY A 571 4.86 -8.66 10.35
C GLY A 571 5.27 -7.48 11.23
N SER A 572 4.30 -6.95 11.97
CA SER A 572 4.55 -5.85 12.90
C SER A 572 3.72 -5.98 14.18
N THR A 573 4.13 -5.25 15.21
CA THR A 573 3.50 -5.21 16.53
C THR A 573 3.46 -3.76 17.02
N ASP A 574 2.36 -3.37 17.66
CA ASP A 574 2.24 -2.07 18.32
C ASP A 574 2.35 -2.24 19.83
N VAL A 575 3.02 -1.28 20.49
CA VAL A 575 3.07 -1.16 21.95
C VAL A 575 2.83 0.29 22.35
N LEU A 576 2.19 0.50 23.49
CA LEU A 576 1.99 1.81 24.09
C LEU A 576 2.80 1.89 25.39
N PHE A 577 3.66 2.90 25.50
CA PHE A 577 4.42 3.19 26.72
C PHE A 577 3.89 4.44 27.41
N ALA A 578 3.81 4.37 28.73
CA ALA A 578 3.74 5.54 29.59
C ALA A 578 5.17 6.07 29.87
N LEU A 579 5.39 7.37 29.68
CA LEU A 579 6.64 8.07 29.96
C LEU A 579 6.41 9.16 31.01
N ASP A 580 7.00 9.02 32.19
CA ASP A 580 6.93 10.04 33.23
C ASP A 580 7.88 11.21 32.94
N VAL A 581 7.40 12.44 33.13
CA VAL A 581 8.16 13.69 32.94
C VAL A 581 8.19 14.47 34.26
N ALA A 582 9.38 14.74 34.80
CA ALA A 582 9.57 15.39 36.09
C ALA A 582 10.34 16.72 36.00
N ALA A 583 10.13 17.60 36.98
CA ALA A 583 10.85 18.88 37.07
C ALA A 583 12.29 18.69 37.58
N PRO A 584 13.30 19.42 37.04
CA PRO A 584 14.67 19.40 37.57
C PRO A 584 14.77 19.93 39.01
N ASP A 585 15.69 19.37 39.80
CA ASP A 585 16.03 19.89 41.13
C ASP A 585 16.47 21.37 41.08
N GLY A 586 16.01 22.17 42.04
CA GLY A 586 16.24 23.61 42.08
C GLY A 586 15.30 24.46 41.21
N THR A 587 14.39 23.84 40.46
CA THR A 587 13.34 24.57 39.73
C THR A 587 12.37 25.22 40.72
N PRO A 588 12.08 26.54 40.64
CA PRO A 588 11.10 27.19 41.50
C PRO A 588 9.72 26.56 41.35
N CYS A 589 9.04 26.42 42.48
CA CYS A 589 7.68 25.90 42.57
C CYS A 589 6.94 26.63 43.70
N ALA A 590 5.73 26.17 44.04
CA ALA A 590 5.05 26.59 45.26
C ALA A 590 4.61 25.31 45.97
N ASP A 591 5.06 25.09 47.21
CA ASP A 591 4.66 23.89 47.99
C ASP A 591 3.27 24.04 48.63
N SER A 592 2.61 25.17 48.35
CA SER A 592 1.32 25.61 48.90
C SER A 592 1.33 25.91 50.40
N ASP A 593 2.48 25.88 51.07
CA ASP A 593 2.65 26.44 52.41
C ASP A 593 3.05 27.92 52.27
N ALA A 594 2.12 28.83 52.54
CA ALA A 594 2.42 30.27 52.48
C ALA A 594 3.47 30.72 53.52
N CYS A 595 3.83 29.90 54.51
CA CYS A 595 4.81 30.20 55.55
C CYS A 595 6.22 29.67 55.29
N THR A 596 6.45 29.02 54.15
CA THR A 596 7.79 28.77 53.59
C THR A 596 8.17 29.87 52.59
N THR A 597 9.47 29.98 52.32
CA THR A 597 10.02 30.87 51.30
C THR A 597 11.17 30.18 50.56
N GLY A 598 11.32 30.50 49.27
CA GLY A 598 12.39 29.99 48.43
C GLY A 598 12.17 28.55 47.92
N ASP A 599 10.91 28.17 47.72
CA ASP A 599 10.50 26.81 47.39
C ASP A 599 11.09 26.33 46.06
N VAL A 600 11.67 25.13 46.09
CA VAL A 600 12.23 24.48 44.91
C VAL A 600 11.95 22.98 44.92
N TYR A 601 11.86 22.39 43.73
CA TYR A 601 11.85 20.94 43.60
C TYR A 601 13.15 20.35 44.15
N THR A 602 13.04 19.35 45.02
CA THR A 602 14.16 18.53 45.51
C THR A 602 13.73 17.07 45.52
N ALA A 603 14.40 16.23 44.73
CA ALA A 603 14.06 14.82 44.50
C ALA A 603 12.59 14.62 44.08
N GLY A 604 12.08 15.49 43.19
CA GLY A 604 10.72 15.43 42.65
C GLY A 604 9.61 16.00 43.55
N VAL A 605 9.93 16.54 44.73
CA VAL A 605 8.95 17.14 45.65
C VAL A 605 9.27 18.63 45.88
N CYS A 606 8.27 19.50 45.79
CA CYS A 606 8.42 20.93 46.10
C CYS A 606 8.49 21.18 47.61
N LYS A 607 9.48 21.96 48.09
CA LYS A 607 9.65 22.34 49.51
C LYS A 607 10.39 23.68 49.68
N GLY A 608 9.99 24.50 50.65
CA GLY A 608 10.67 25.77 51.02
C GLY A 608 11.19 25.89 52.48
N THR A 609 11.59 27.11 52.87
CA THR A 609 12.22 27.42 54.19
C THR A 609 11.32 28.28 55.09
N PRO A 610 11.04 27.90 56.37
CA PRO A 610 10.09 28.63 57.24
C PRO A 610 10.47 30.06 57.65
N LEU A 611 9.46 30.91 57.87
CA LEU A 611 9.55 32.32 58.28
C LEU A 611 9.73 32.54 59.81
N ASP A 612 10.56 33.52 60.23
CA ASP A 612 10.79 33.89 61.66
C ASP A 612 9.93 35.10 62.09
N CYS A 613 9.21 34.96 63.20
CA CYS A 613 8.15 35.87 63.65
C CYS A 613 8.22 36.28 65.14
N THR A 614 9.37 36.10 65.79
CA THR A 614 9.56 36.19 67.27
C THR A 614 9.42 37.59 67.91
N ALA A 615 8.98 38.61 67.17
CA ALA A 615 8.92 40.00 67.62
C ALA A 615 7.54 40.47 68.16
N LEU A 616 6.58 39.55 68.36
CA LEU A 616 5.13 39.87 68.47
C LEU A 616 4.42 39.34 69.76
N ASP A 617 5.16 39.10 70.85
CA ASP A 617 4.66 38.41 72.05
C ASP A 617 4.01 39.32 73.12
N ALA A 618 2.96 38.85 73.83
CA ALA A 618 2.20 39.60 74.85
C ALA A 618 1.50 38.73 75.94
N SER A 619 0.62 39.33 76.75
CA SER A 619 0.04 38.69 77.96
C SER A 619 -0.78 37.42 77.68
N CYS A 620 -1.68 37.44 76.69
CA CYS A 620 -2.30 36.23 76.13
C CYS A 620 -1.91 36.06 74.64
N MET A 621 -0.68 36.40 74.20
CA MET A 621 -0.18 36.22 72.80
C MET A 621 1.35 35.91 72.66
N THR A 622 1.77 35.41 71.49
CA THR A 622 3.10 34.96 71.04
C THR A 622 3.22 34.92 69.49
N GLY A 623 4.33 35.35 68.89
CA GLY A 623 4.46 35.50 67.44
C GLY A 623 4.65 34.18 66.65
N LYS A 624 3.87 33.96 65.58
CA LYS A 624 4.05 32.86 64.60
C LYS A 624 3.72 33.32 63.17
N CYS A 625 4.14 32.55 62.16
CA CYS A 625 3.67 32.76 60.80
C CYS A 625 2.27 32.17 60.61
N GLN A 626 1.38 32.89 59.91
CA GLN A 626 0.12 32.38 59.39
C GLN A 626 -0.16 33.06 58.05
N ALA A 627 -0.51 32.27 57.01
CA ALA A 627 -0.82 32.76 55.66
C ALA A 627 0.25 33.72 55.06
N GLY A 628 1.54 33.44 55.28
CA GLY A 628 2.65 34.21 54.73
C GLY A 628 2.95 35.55 55.40
N ALA A 629 2.32 35.84 56.54
CA ALA A 629 2.65 36.98 57.39
C ALA A 629 2.99 36.53 58.82
N CYS A 630 3.91 37.25 59.46
CA CYS A 630 4.12 37.12 60.90
C CYS A 630 3.01 37.82 61.68
N VAL A 631 2.33 37.06 62.53
CA VAL A 631 1.17 37.49 63.32
C VAL A 631 1.37 37.19 64.80
N ALA A 632 0.82 38.04 65.67
CA ALA A 632 0.73 37.76 67.11
C ALA A 632 -0.40 36.75 67.34
N LEU A 633 -0.07 35.51 67.72
CA LEU A 633 -1.02 34.45 67.99
C LEU A 633 -1.25 34.21 69.47
N PRO A 634 -2.42 33.74 69.92
CA PRO A 634 -2.72 33.71 71.36
C PRO A 634 -2.00 32.67 72.23
N LYS A 635 -1.99 32.89 73.56
CA LYS A 635 -1.52 31.95 74.58
C LYS A 635 -2.48 31.86 75.78
N GLU A 636 -2.55 30.67 76.36
CA GLU A 636 -3.59 30.25 77.32
C GLU A 636 -3.42 30.74 78.78
N GLY A 637 -4.54 30.93 79.48
CA GLY A 637 -4.64 31.36 80.89
C GLY A 637 -6.10 31.37 81.40
N ALA A 638 -6.40 31.97 82.57
CA ALA A 638 -7.76 32.05 83.12
C ALA A 638 -8.30 33.50 83.17
N CYS A 639 -9.61 33.70 82.96
CA CYS A 639 -10.32 35.02 82.98
C CYS A 639 -11.87 34.84 83.09
N ASP A 640 -12.71 35.83 82.71
CA ASP A 640 -14.19 35.89 82.81
C ASP A 640 -14.81 36.64 81.58
N ASP A 641 -15.97 36.22 81.02
CA ASP A 641 -16.55 36.71 79.74
C ASP A 641 -17.98 37.30 79.73
N GLY A 642 -18.97 36.68 80.38
CA GLY A 642 -20.31 37.23 80.64
C GLY A 642 -21.49 36.87 79.71
N ASP A 643 -21.48 35.79 78.92
CA ASP A 643 -22.61 35.38 78.05
C ASP A 643 -23.52 34.28 78.70
N PRO A 644 -24.87 34.39 78.69
CA PRO A 644 -25.77 33.36 79.23
C PRO A 644 -25.84 32.04 78.43
N CYS A 645 -25.20 31.95 77.27
CA CYS A 645 -25.04 30.70 76.50
C CYS A 645 -23.66 30.02 76.73
N THR A 646 -22.81 30.53 77.62
CA THR A 646 -21.47 30.00 77.92
C THR A 646 -21.30 29.55 79.39
N THR A 647 -20.29 28.72 79.66
CA THR A 647 -19.84 28.34 81.01
C THR A 647 -18.32 28.08 81.07
N GLY A 648 -17.63 28.62 82.06
CA GLY A 648 -16.27 28.20 82.46
C GLY A 648 -15.16 28.83 81.62
N ASP A 649 -14.72 30.02 82.03
CA ASP A 649 -14.07 30.96 81.11
C ASP A 649 -12.53 30.95 81.19
N ALA A 650 -11.88 31.15 80.04
CA ALA A 650 -10.42 31.05 79.90
C ALA A 650 -9.87 32.05 78.86
N CYS A 651 -8.58 32.39 78.99
CA CYS A 651 -7.88 33.30 78.10
C CYS A 651 -7.46 32.53 76.86
N ALA A 652 -8.37 32.40 75.91
CA ALA A 652 -8.14 31.77 74.62
C ALA A 652 -8.38 32.81 73.52
N ALA A 653 -7.70 32.66 72.38
CA ALA A 653 -7.70 33.65 71.30
C ALA A 653 -7.24 35.10 71.70
N GLY A 654 -6.66 35.30 72.89
CA GLY A 654 -6.02 36.56 73.30
C GLY A 654 -6.98 37.58 73.91
N VAL A 655 -8.23 37.16 74.07
CA VAL A 655 -9.35 37.80 74.76
C VAL A 655 -9.87 36.76 75.78
N CYS A 656 -10.91 37.06 76.54
CA CYS A 656 -11.56 36.05 77.36
C CYS A 656 -12.84 35.52 76.71
N PHE A 657 -13.09 34.21 76.82
CA PHE A 657 -14.41 33.63 76.54
C PHE A 657 -14.71 32.36 77.36
N GLY A 658 -16.01 32.03 77.48
CA GLY A 658 -16.56 30.84 78.15
C GLY A 658 -16.99 29.73 77.18
N THR A 659 -17.19 28.52 77.70
CA THR A 659 -17.53 27.34 76.86
C THR A 659 -19.02 27.32 76.50
N GLY A 660 -19.34 27.46 75.21
CA GLY A 660 -20.72 27.49 74.71
C GLY A 660 -21.53 26.21 74.98
N MET A 661 -22.85 26.35 75.11
CA MET A 661 -23.80 25.24 75.21
C MET A 661 -23.74 24.33 73.97
N ASP A 662 -23.52 23.03 74.18
CA ASP A 662 -23.33 22.05 73.13
C ASP A 662 -24.63 21.74 72.36
N CYS A 663 -24.63 22.10 71.07
CA CYS A 663 -25.70 21.83 70.11
C CYS A 663 -25.29 20.85 69.00
N SER A 664 -24.10 20.23 69.10
CA SER A 664 -23.48 19.42 68.04
C SER A 664 -24.27 18.18 67.62
N ALA A 665 -25.25 17.76 68.41
CA ALA A 665 -26.20 16.71 68.04
C ALA A 665 -27.06 17.03 66.80
N LEU A 666 -27.02 18.28 66.30
CA LEU A 666 -27.67 18.73 65.06
C LEU A 666 -26.66 19.08 63.94
N ASP A 667 -25.36 18.84 64.14
CA ASP A 667 -24.32 19.09 63.14
C ASP A 667 -24.37 18.04 62.02
N GLY A 668 -24.08 18.47 60.80
CA GLY A 668 -23.86 17.66 59.62
C GLY A 668 -22.92 18.36 58.64
N THR A 669 -22.54 17.70 57.55
CA THR A 669 -21.52 18.23 56.62
C THR A 669 -21.83 19.63 56.08
N CYS A 670 -23.12 19.96 55.90
CA CYS A 670 -23.60 21.24 55.36
C CYS A 670 -24.60 21.99 56.24
N VAL A 671 -24.74 21.59 57.50
CA VAL A 671 -25.59 22.26 58.51
C VAL A 671 -24.89 22.25 59.87
N VAL A 672 -25.01 23.32 60.65
CA VAL A 672 -24.47 23.39 62.02
C VAL A 672 -25.58 23.59 63.04
N GLY A 673 -25.49 22.86 64.15
CA GLY A 673 -26.30 23.01 65.34
C GLY A 673 -25.84 24.23 66.15
N MET A 674 -26.65 25.28 66.20
CA MET A 674 -26.34 26.50 66.94
C MET A 674 -27.37 26.79 68.03
N CYS A 675 -26.90 27.31 69.17
CA CYS A 675 -27.76 27.75 70.26
C CYS A 675 -28.32 29.15 69.95
N GLN A 676 -29.64 29.29 69.87
CA GLN A 676 -30.32 30.57 69.78
C GLN A 676 -31.22 30.76 70.99
N ALA A 677 -30.90 31.75 71.83
CA ALA A 677 -31.62 32.07 73.07
C ALA A 677 -31.81 30.87 74.05
N GLY A 678 -30.81 29.99 74.16
CA GLY A 678 -30.81 28.84 75.07
C GLY A 678 -31.43 27.56 74.52
N VAL A 679 -31.67 27.48 73.19
CA VAL A 679 -32.21 26.28 72.51
C VAL A 679 -31.44 26.02 71.21
N CYS A 680 -31.15 24.75 70.92
CA CYS A 680 -30.40 24.32 69.73
C CYS A 680 -31.29 24.22 68.47
N ILE A 681 -30.79 24.73 67.34
CA ILE A 681 -31.40 24.62 66.00
C ILE A 681 -30.34 24.26 64.95
N ALA A 682 -30.73 23.57 63.88
CA ALA A 682 -29.86 23.30 62.72
C ALA A 682 -29.95 24.44 61.70
N SER A 683 -28.81 24.96 61.25
CA SER A 683 -28.73 26.08 60.30
C SER A 683 -27.77 25.76 59.14
N PRO A 684 -28.12 26.02 57.86
CA PRO A 684 -27.22 25.78 56.73
C PRO A 684 -25.94 26.60 56.79
N ILE A 685 -24.83 26.03 56.31
CA ILE A 685 -23.53 26.69 56.20
C ILE A 685 -23.00 26.59 54.77
N GLU A 686 -22.33 27.64 54.28
CA GLU A 686 -21.55 27.57 53.04
C GLU A 686 -20.10 27.16 53.38
N ALA A 687 -19.89 25.84 53.48
CA ALA A 687 -18.59 25.23 53.69
C ALA A 687 -18.11 24.49 52.42
N VAL A 688 -16.81 24.23 52.35
CA VAL A 688 -16.28 23.16 51.48
C VAL A 688 -16.68 21.84 52.11
N CYS A 689 -17.15 20.91 51.29
CA CYS A 689 -17.56 19.58 51.70
C CYS A 689 -16.98 18.56 50.71
N ASP A 690 -17.44 17.32 50.83
CA ASP A 690 -17.12 16.19 49.96
C ASP A 690 -18.47 15.50 49.74
N ASP A 691 -18.97 15.46 48.50
CA ASP A 691 -20.25 14.81 48.18
C ASP A 691 -20.11 13.28 48.04
N ALA A 692 -18.88 12.78 48.20
CA ALA A 692 -18.41 11.41 48.02
C ALA A 692 -18.54 10.85 46.59
N ASP A 693 -18.87 11.69 45.59
CA ASP A 693 -18.65 11.36 44.18
C ASP A 693 -17.21 11.74 43.81
N SER A 694 -16.35 10.74 43.63
CA SER A 694 -14.97 10.99 43.24
C SER A 694 -14.82 11.66 41.86
N CYS A 695 -15.90 11.76 41.07
CA CYS A 695 -15.93 12.39 39.76
C CYS A 695 -16.49 13.81 39.73
N THR A 696 -16.80 14.39 40.88
CA THR A 696 -16.95 15.83 41.05
C THR A 696 -15.68 16.47 41.62
N VAL A 697 -15.57 17.78 41.46
CA VAL A 697 -14.49 18.62 41.97
C VAL A 697 -15.06 19.96 42.46
N ASN A 698 -14.42 20.53 43.49
CA ASN A 698 -14.75 21.82 44.11
C ASN A 698 -16.08 21.86 44.90
N ASP A 699 -16.44 20.75 45.55
CA ASP A 699 -17.73 20.55 46.22
C ASP A 699 -17.99 21.52 47.36
N LYS A 700 -19.23 22.03 47.39
CA LYS A 700 -19.65 23.07 48.32
C LYS A 700 -21.06 22.82 48.82
N CYS A 701 -21.28 23.28 50.05
CA CYS A 701 -22.59 23.23 50.66
C CYS A 701 -23.51 24.30 50.05
N ILE A 702 -24.49 23.85 49.26
CA ILE A 702 -25.53 24.69 48.65
C ILE A 702 -26.87 24.31 49.29
N GLY A 703 -27.54 25.27 49.93
CA GLY A 703 -28.86 25.04 50.52
C GLY A 703 -28.93 24.01 51.67
N GLY A 704 -27.79 23.58 52.21
CA GLY A 704 -27.70 22.53 53.24
C GLY A 704 -27.39 21.12 52.69
N VAL A 705 -27.13 20.98 51.39
CA VAL A 705 -26.67 19.75 50.73
C VAL A 705 -25.28 19.99 50.14
N CYS A 706 -24.44 18.95 50.07
CA CYS A 706 -23.14 19.05 49.38
C CYS A 706 -23.32 18.76 47.89
N GLU A 707 -22.82 19.66 47.03
CA GLU A 707 -22.89 19.51 45.57
C GLU A 707 -21.54 19.90 44.94
N GLY A 708 -20.96 19.00 44.13
CA GLY A 708 -19.74 19.22 43.36
C GLY A 708 -19.96 19.55 41.87
N SER A 709 -18.90 20.01 41.21
CA SER A 709 -18.89 20.28 39.76
C SER A 709 -18.23 19.13 39.00
N PRO A 710 -18.75 18.64 37.87
CA PRO A 710 -18.14 17.51 37.15
C PRO A 710 -16.66 17.72 36.79
N MET A 711 -15.85 16.68 36.95
CA MET A 711 -14.44 16.67 36.56
C MET A 711 -14.28 16.81 35.04
N ASP A 712 -13.41 17.73 34.59
CA ASP A 712 -13.10 17.92 33.18
C ASP A 712 -12.11 16.86 32.69
N CYS A 713 -12.59 15.97 31.82
CA CYS A 713 -11.80 14.90 31.22
C CYS A 713 -11.53 15.11 29.71
N SER A 714 -11.90 16.26 29.14
CA SER A 714 -11.79 16.54 27.69
C SER A 714 -10.37 16.42 27.11
N ALA A 715 -9.33 16.43 27.96
CA ALA A 715 -7.96 16.15 27.57
C ALA A 715 -7.71 14.70 27.07
N LEU A 716 -8.66 13.78 27.27
CA LEU A 716 -8.63 12.42 26.73
C LEU A 716 -9.49 12.24 25.46
N ASP A 717 -10.09 13.31 24.95
CA ASP A 717 -10.89 13.28 23.72
C ASP A 717 -9.96 13.07 22.52
N ALA A 718 -9.98 11.86 21.95
CA ALA A 718 -9.07 11.45 20.89
C ALA A 718 -9.69 10.36 20.00
N GLY A 719 -10.12 10.76 18.79
CA GLY A 719 -10.71 9.84 17.82
C GLY A 719 -11.97 9.18 18.37
N CYS A 720 -11.88 7.87 18.62
CA CYS A 720 -13.00 7.04 19.09
C CYS A 720 -13.15 6.93 20.60
N PHE A 721 -12.54 7.87 21.34
CA PHE A 721 -12.65 7.96 22.79
C PHE A 721 -12.95 9.39 23.21
N ALA A 722 -13.82 9.53 24.21
CA ALA A 722 -13.95 10.75 24.99
C ALA A 722 -13.54 10.48 26.43
N GLY A 723 -13.02 11.50 27.10
CA GLY A 723 -12.73 11.40 28.52
C GLY A 723 -14.01 11.40 29.35
N VAL A 724 -14.23 10.32 30.10
CA VAL A 724 -15.23 10.29 31.18
C VAL A 724 -14.52 10.07 32.50
N CYS A 725 -15.06 10.62 33.59
CA CYS A 725 -14.55 10.25 34.89
C CYS A 725 -15.16 8.92 35.34
N PHE A 726 -14.30 8.01 35.82
CA PHE A 726 -14.69 6.80 36.51
C PHE A 726 -13.82 6.61 37.75
N GLY A 727 -14.43 6.47 38.92
CA GLY A 727 -13.71 6.23 40.18
C GLY A 727 -12.74 7.34 40.61
N GLY A 728 -12.90 8.56 40.10
CA GLY A 728 -12.01 9.71 40.37
C GLY A 728 -10.75 9.78 39.52
N ALA A 729 -10.71 9.01 38.43
CA ALA A 729 -9.76 9.18 37.35
C ALA A 729 -10.51 9.47 36.05
N CYS A 730 -9.95 10.32 35.20
CA CYS A 730 -10.38 10.40 33.81
C CYS A 730 -9.91 9.15 33.09
N GLU A 731 -10.85 8.39 32.54
CA GLU A 731 -10.62 7.21 31.71
C GLU A 731 -11.17 7.47 30.29
N PRO A 732 -10.49 7.00 29.23
CA PRO A 732 -11.03 7.11 27.87
C PRO A 732 -12.15 6.07 27.70
N ALA A 733 -13.41 6.52 27.64
CA ALA A 733 -14.52 5.66 27.25
C ALA A 733 -14.67 5.67 25.71
N PRO A 734 -14.93 4.51 25.09
CA PRO A 734 -15.35 4.47 23.69
C PRO A 734 -16.58 5.36 23.48
N VAL A 735 -16.56 6.17 22.42
CA VAL A 735 -17.71 6.99 22.00
C VAL A 735 -18.08 6.71 20.57
N ASP A 736 -19.38 6.71 20.30
CA ASP A 736 -19.92 6.69 18.95
C ASP A 736 -19.71 8.07 18.30
N GLY A 737 -19.04 8.10 17.14
CA GLY A 737 -18.73 9.33 16.42
C GLY A 737 -18.02 9.06 15.11
N ALA A 738 -17.91 10.11 14.29
CA ALA A 738 -17.17 10.08 13.03
C ALA A 738 -15.66 10.18 13.26
N CYS A 739 -14.88 9.45 12.47
CA CYS A 739 -13.41 9.41 12.56
C CYS A 739 -12.78 9.33 11.15
N ASP A 740 -11.50 8.93 11.06
CA ASP A 740 -10.77 8.67 9.80
C ASP A 740 -9.82 7.49 10.11
N ASP A 741 -9.98 6.36 9.41
CA ASP A 741 -9.17 5.15 9.62
C ASP A 741 -7.86 5.13 8.78
N GLY A 742 -7.71 6.09 7.87
CA GLY A 742 -6.55 6.24 6.99
C GLY A 742 -6.54 5.34 5.75
N ASP A 743 -7.53 4.46 5.56
CA ASP A 743 -7.77 3.78 4.29
C ASP A 743 -8.69 4.63 3.41
N ALA A 744 -8.14 5.22 2.35
CA ALA A 744 -8.95 5.98 1.40
C ALA A 744 -10.07 5.15 0.72
N CYS A 745 -10.03 3.81 0.84
CA CYS A 745 -11.06 2.87 0.36
C CYS A 745 -12.15 2.50 1.36
N THR A 746 -12.22 3.15 2.51
CA THR A 746 -13.40 3.16 3.37
C THR A 746 -14.14 4.50 3.28
N GLU A 747 -15.42 4.51 3.69
CA GLU A 747 -16.26 5.69 3.79
C GLU A 747 -17.19 5.60 5.01
N GLY A 748 -17.54 6.77 5.56
CA GLY A 748 -18.48 6.87 6.68
C GLY A 748 -17.89 6.37 8.01
N ASP A 749 -16.57 6.50 8.16
CA ASP A 749 -15.77 5.98 9.26
C ASP A 749 -16.37 6.31 10.61
N TRP A 750 -16.68 5.25 11.36
CA TRP A 750 -17.37 5.32 12.62
C TRP A 750 -16.62 4.55 13.69
N CYS A 751 -16.74 5.07 14.90
CA CYS A 751 -16.13 4.49 16.07
C CYS A 751 -16.92 3.28 16.59
N VAL A 752 -16.26 2.12 16.63
CA VAL A 752 -16.82 0.87 17.15
C VAL A 752 -15.81 0.27 18.13
N ASP A 753 -16.23 0.08 19.39
CA ASP A 753 -15.39 -0.43 20.50
C ASP A 753 -14.02 0.30 20.63
N GLY A 754 -13.99 1.59 20.32
CA GLY A 754 -12.78 2.43 20.39
C GLY A 754 -11.83 2.28 19.20
N GLN A 755 -12.20 1.53 18.16
CA GLN A 755 -11.50 1.50 16.88
C GLN A 755 -12.25 2.37 15.87
N CYS A 756 -11.50 3.13 15.06
CA CYS A 756 -12.07 3.75 13.88
C CYS A 756 -12.18 2.69 12.79
N THR A 757 -13.38 2.49 12.26
CA THR A 757 -13.65 1.53 11.18
C THR A 757 -14.61 2.16 10.18
N GLY A 758 -14.21 2.30 8.93
CA GLY A 758 -15.13 2.68 7.86
C GLY A 758 -15.79 1.50 7.15
N ALA A 759 -16.94 1.78 6.54
CA ALA A 759 -17.57 0.83 5.63
C ALA A 759 -16.77 0.81 4.32
N PRO A 760 -16.68 -0.33 3.60
CA PRO A 760 -16.06 -0.35 2.28
C PRO A 760 -16.71 0.69 1.36
N LYS A 761 -15.88 1.56 0.78
CA LYS A 761 -16.29 2.68 -0.09
C LYS A 761 -17.28 2.24 -1.16
N ASP A 762 -18.37 2.99 -1.35
CA ASP A 762 -19.42 2.55 -2.27
C ASP A 762 -19.02 2.75 -3.74
N CYS A 763 -18.52 1.66 -4.32
CA CYS A 763 -18.19 1.57 -5.72
C CYS A 763 -19.36 1.08 -6.60
N SER A 764 -20.60 1.01 -6.11
CA SER A 764 -21.81 0.62 -6.88
C SER A 764 -22.06 1.49 -8.12
N GLN A 765 -21.54 2.72 -8.13
CA GLN A 765 -21.45 3.62 -9.29
C GLN A 765 -20.72 3.01 -10.51
N PHE A 766 -19.84 2.02 -10.31
CA PHE A 766 -19.34 1.17 -11.38
C PHE A 766 -20.36 0.06 -11.66
N VAL A 767 -21.02 0.13 -12.82
CA VAL A 767 -21.93 -0.93 -13.28
C VAL A 767 -21.15 -2.25 -13.42
N ALA A 768 -21.44 -3.18 -12.53
CA ALA A 768 -20.86 -4.53 -12.56
C ALA A 768 -21.40 -5.30 -13.78
N GLY A 769 -20.57 -5.45 -14.81
CA GLY A 769 -20.80 -6.45 -15.86
C GLY A 769 -20.42 -7.85 -15.37
N PRO A 770 -20.78 -8.92 -16.08
CA PRO A 770 -20.48 -10.31 -15.67
C PRO A 770 -18.97 -10.59 -15.50
N CYS A 771 -18.10 -9.73 -16.04
CA CYS A 771 -16.64 -9.87 -16.00
C CYS A 771 -15.88 -8.77 -15.24
N VAL A 772 -16.59 -7.86 -14.56
CA VAL A 772 -15.99 -6.82 -13.70
C VAL A 772 -16.77 -6.69 -12.40
N LYS A 773 -16.08 -6.74 -11.26
CA LYS A 773 -16.67 -6.41 -9.95
C LYS A 773 -16.19 -5.02 -9.48
N PRO A 774 -17.02 -4.24 -8.79
CA PRO A 774 -16.55 -3.03 -8.14
C PRO A 774 -15.43 -3.34 -7.14
N ALA A 775 -14.41 -2.51 -7.13
CA ALA A 775 -13.30 -2.55 -6.19
C ALA A 775 -12.80 -1.11 -5.95
N CYS A 776 -12.09 -0.90 -4.85
CA CYS A 776 -11.38 0.34 -4.61
C CYS A 776 -9.86 0.09 -4.51
N ILE A 777 -9.05 1.06 -4.94
CA ILE A 777 -7.62 1.11 -4.63
C ILE A 777 -7.19 2.56 -4.36
N GLN A 778 -6.60 2.80 -3.18
CA GLN A 778 -6.16 4.14 -2.74
C GLN A 778 -7.22 5.23 -2.95
N GLY A 779 -8.48 4.93 -2.59
CA GLY A 779 -9.64 5.82 -2.69
C GLY A 779 -10.27 6.00 -4.07
N VAL A 780 -9.77 5.30 -5.09
CA VAL A 780 -10.37 5.29 -6.44
C VAL A 780 -11.20 4.03 -6.64
N CYS A 781 -12.50 4.20 -6.87
CA CYS A 781 -13.38 3.11 -7.32
C CYS A 781 -13.08 2.73 -8.77
N TYR A 782 -13.06 1.42 -9.06
CA TYR A 782 -12.85 0.86 -10.38
C TYR A 782 -13.56 -0.48 -10.56
N GLY A 783 -13.81 -0.88 -11.81
CA GLY A 783 -14.19 -2.26 -12.12
C GLY A 783 -12.96 -3.18 -12.16
N LYS A 784 -12.75 -4.02 -11.13
CA LYS A 784 -11.72 -5.07 -11.12
C LYS A 784 -12.16 -6.19 -12.05
N PRO A 785 -11.38 -6.53 -13.11
CA PRO A 785 -11.60 -7.73 -13.90
C PRO A 785 -11.64 -8.98 -13.01
N ILE A 786 -12.58 -9.88 -13.28
CA ILE A 786 -12.66 -11.20 -12.65
C ILE A 786 -12.45 -12.30 -13.67
N ILE A 787 -12.01 -13.48 -13.21
CA ILE A 787 -11.97 -14.70 -14.02
C ILE A 787 -13.21 -15.52 -13.64
N GLY A 788 -13.99 -15.92 -14.64
CA GLY A 788 -15.27 -16.61 -14.43
C GLY A 788 -15.91 -17.05 -15.74
N LEU A 789 -17.09 -17.66 -15.65
CA LEU A 789 -18.01 -17.82 -16.78
C LEU A 789 -18.84 -16.55 -16.93
N CYS A 790 -19.28 -16.27 -18.14
CA CYS A 790 -20.15 -15.14 -18.45
C CYS A 790 -21.10 -15.50 -19.60
N ASP A 791 -21.87 -14.52 -20.06
CA ASP A 791 -22.79 -14.59 -21.19
C ASP A 791 -22.57 -13.29 -21.98
N ASP A 792 -22.24 -13.39 -23.26
CA ASP A 792 -22.02 -12.25 -24.17
C ASP A 792 -23.31 -11.81 -24.91
N SER A 793 -24.44 -12.47 -24.59
CA SER A 793 -25.75 -12.31 -25.19
C SER A 793 -25.84 -12.71 -26.67
N ASP A 794 -24.85 -13.44 -27.22
CA ASP A 794 -25.00 -14.15 -28.49
C ASP A 794 -25.56 -15.57 -28.26
N PRO A 795 -26.83 -15.84 -28.62
CA PRO A 795 -27.44 -17.15 -28.40
C PRO A 795 -26.86 -18.26 -29.30
N CYS A 796 -25.94 -17.94 -30.22
CA CYS A 796 -25.21 -18.88 -31.06
C CYS A 796 -23.81 -19.25 -30.54
N THR A 797 -23.42 -18.77 -29.36
CA THR A 797 -22.20 -19.22 -28.65
C THR A 797 -22.54 -19.83 -27.28
N GLN A 798 -21.66 -20.69 -26.77
CA GLN A 798 -21.75 -21.26 -25.43
C GLN A 798 -20.37 -21.44 -24.77
N GLY A 799 -20.29 -21.15 -23.47
CA GLY A 799 -19.12 -21.45 -22.63
C GLY A 799 -18.10 -20.31 -22.56
N GLU A 800 -18.60 -19.08 -22.66
CA GLU A 800 -17.87 -17.82 -22.64
C GLU A 800 -17.13 -17.65 -21.30
N THR A 801 -15.96 -17.01 -21.34
CA THR A 801 -15.18 -16.76 -20.13
C THR A 801 -14.77 -15.32 -20.02
N CYS A 802 -14.72 -14.84 -18.77
CA CYS A 802 -14.20 -13.53 -18.48
C CYS A 802 -12.69 -13.49 -18.70
N LYS A 803 -12.28 -12.63 -19.63
CA LYS A 803 -10.89 -12.36 -19.97
C LYS A 803 -10.71 -10.86 -20.08
N ASP A 804 -9.74 -10.32 -19.34
CA ASP A 804 -9.37 -8.90 -19.42
C ASP A 804 -10.60 -7.96 -19.30
N GLY A 805 -11.51 -8.26 -18.36
CA GLY A 805 -12.70 -7.46 -18.05
C GLY A 805 -13.86 -7.59 -19.05
N LEU A 806 -13.67 -8.32 -20.14
CA LEU A 806 -14.66 -8.56 -21.19
C LEU A 806 -15.15 -10.02 -21.13
N CYS A 807 -16.37 -10.24 -21.61
CA CYS A 807 -16.87 -11.59 -21.88
C CYS A 807 -16.47 -11.96 -23.30
N GLU A 808 -15.60 -12.97 -23.46
CA GLU A 808 -15.10 -13.41 -24.77
C GLU A 808 -14.90 -14.93 -24.80
N GLY A 809 -14.96 -15.52 -26.00
CA GLY A 809 -14.42 -16.85 -26.27
C GLY A 809 -15.40 -18.03 -26.16
N GLY A 810 -16.71 -17.79 -26.31
CA GLY A 810 -17.70 -18.84 -26.49
C GLY A 810 -17.38 -19.80 -27.64
N GLN A 811 -17.74 -21.08 -27.50
CA GLN A 811 -17.72 -22.04 -28.60
C GLN A 811 -18.97 -21.84 -29.47
N PRO A 812 -18.86 -21.84 -30.81
CA PRO A 812 -20.05 -21.82 -31.68
C PRO A 812 -20.99 -22.99 -31.37
N MET A 813 -22.30 -22.72 -31.35
CA MET A 813 -23.33 -23.74 -31.15
C MET A 813 -23.19 -24.86 -32.19
N ASP A 814 -23.09 -26.11 -31.72
CA ASP A 814 -22.90 -27.27 -32.58
C ASP A 814 -24.17 -27.61 -33.37
N CYS A 815 -24.22 -27.12 -34.60
CA CYS A 815 -25.28 -27.45 -35.57
C CYS A 815 -24.92 -28.61 -36.51
N SER A 816 -23.84 -29.37 -36.23
CA SER A 816 -23.40 -30.51 -37.08
C SER A 816 -24.40 -31.68 -37.14
N GLY A 817 -25.46 -31.67 -36.32
CA GLY A 817 -26.58 -32.60 -36.42
C GLY A 817 -27.46 -32.41 -37.66
N ILE A 818 -27.39 -31.26 -38.34
CA ILE A 818 -28.08 -31.00 -39.60
C ILE A 818 -27.09 -31.26 -40.75
N VAL A 819 -27.19 -32.44 -41.37
CA VAL A 819 -26.40 -32.81 -42.55
C VAL A 819 -27.32 -33.43 -43.59
N GLY A 820 -27.29 -32.92 -44.81
CA GLY A 820 -27.96 -33.48 -45.98
C GLY A 820 -27.06 -33.44 -47.21
N THR A 821 -27.52 -34.00 -48.32
CA THR A 821 -26.75 -34.01 -49.58
C THR A 821 -26.49 -32.62 -50.18
N CYS A 822 -27.25 -31.60 -49.75
CA CYS A 822 -27.12 -30.21 -50.19
C CYS A 822 -27.20 -29.17 -49.06
N ILE A 823 -27.18 -29.60 -47.79
CA ILE A 823 -27.36 -28.70 -46.63
C ILE A 823 -26.41 -29.06 -45.48
N THR A 824 -25.97 -28.03 -44.75
CA THR A 824 -25.28 -28.13 -43.46
C THR A 824 -26.02 -27.29 -42.43
N GLY A 825 -25.88 -27.59 -41.15
CA GLY A 825 -26.40 -26.75 -40.08
C GLY A 825 -25.55 -25.50 -39.87
N ALA A 826 -26.20 -24.36 -39.67
CA ALA A 826 -25.63 -23.15 -39.11
C ALA A 826 -26.56 -22.62 -38.01
N CYS A 827 -26.05 -21.86 -37.04
CA CYS A 827 -26.89 -21.23 -36.04
C CYS A 827 -27.38 -19.86 -36.53
N GLU A 828 -28.68 -19.62 -36.45
CA GLU A 828 -29.29 -18.30 -36.61
C GLU A 828 -30.23 -18.05 -35.42
N ASN A 829 -30.03 -16.93 -34.70
CA ASN A 829 -30.85 -16.53 -33.54
C ASN A 829 -31.01 -17.62 -32.45
N GLY A 830 -29.95 -18.40 -32.18
CA GLY A 830 -29.98 -19.48 -31.19
C GLY A 830 -30.68 -20.76 -31.64
N GLN A 831 -30.97 -20.90 -32.93
CA GLN A 831 -31.55 -22.11 -33.52
C GLN A 831 -30.67 -22.62 -34.65
N CYS A 832 -30.41 -23.93 -34.68
CA CYS A 832 -29.75 -24.56 -35.82
C CYS A 832 -30.73 -24.66 -37.01
N VAL A 833 -30.37 -24.01 -38.11
CA VAL A 833 -31.12 -23.98 -39.36
C VAL A 833 -30.32 -24.64 -40.50
N PRO A 834 -30.98 -25.26 -41.49
CA PRO A 834 -30.31 -25.81 -42.66
C PRO A 834 -29.93 -24.69 -43.63
N VAL A 835 -28.63 -24.55 -43.92
CA VAL A 835 -28.11 -23.65 -44.95
C VAL A 835 -27.55 -24.45 -46.13
N PRO A 836 -27.72 -23.98 -47.39
CA PRO A 836 -27.23 -24.70 -48.56
C PRO A 836 -25.71 -24.81 -48.58
N THR A 837 -25.19 -25.97 -48.99
CA THR A 837 -23.75 -26.15 -49.23
C THR A 837 -23.35 -25.53 -50.58
N THR A 838 -22.10 -25.09 -50.71
CA THR A 838 -21.53 -24.63 -52.00
C THR A 838 -21.01 -25.78 -52.88
N GLU A 839 -21.25 -27.03 -52.47
CA GLU A 839 -20.77 -28.19 -53.20
C GLU A 839 -21.61 -28.42 -54.47
N PRO A 840 -21.00 -28.85 -55.60
CA PRO A 840 -21.74 -29.27 -56.77
C PRO A 840 -22.63 -30.46 -56.45
N CYS A 841 -23.88 -30.42 -56.93
CA CYS A 841 -24.83 -31.50 -56.79
C CYS A 841 -25.34 -31.96 -58.17
N ASP A 842 -26.11 -33.04 -58.18
CA ASP A 842 -26.79 -33.61 -59.36
C ASP A 842 -28.19 -34.01 -58.86
N ASP A 843 -29.24 -33.44 -59.44
CA ASP A 843 -30.63 -33.69 -59.03
C ASP A 843 -31.19 -35.02 -59.60
N GLY A 844 -30.44 -35.65 -60.52
CA GLY A 844 -30.78 -36.91 -61.16
C GLY A 844 -31.77 -36.80 -62.31
N ASP A 845 -32.24 -35.60 -62.67
CA ASP A 845 -33.05 -35.36 -63.87
C ASP A 845 -32.14 -35.08 -65.08
N PRO A 846 -32.03 -35.99 -66.07
CA PRO A 846 -31.21 -35.74 -67.26
C PRO A 846 -31.73 -34.60 -68.16
N CYS A 847 -32.88 -34.01 -67.83
CA CYS A 847 -33.50 -32.84 -68.42
C CYS A 847 -33.29 -31.53 -67.65
N THR A 848 -32.47 -31.49 -66.61
CA THR A 848 -31.93 -30.26 -65.99
C THR A 848 -30.45 -30.05 -66.34
N VAL A 849 -29.94 -28.83 -66.08
CA VAL A 849 -28.53 -28.42 -66.22
C VAL A 849 -28.20 -27.28 -65.23
N ASP A 850 -26.92 -27.09 -64.90
CA ASP A 850 -26.44 -26.10 -63.91
C ASP A 850 -27.02 -26.30 -62.50
N ASP A 851 -27.03 -27.54 -62.03
CA ASP A 851 -27.58 -27.96 -60.73
C ASP A 851 -26.90 -27.25 -59.56
N THR A 852 -27.71 -26.75 -58.63
CA THR A 852 -27.25 -26.02 -57.45
C THR A 852 -28.00 -26.44 -56.20
N CYS A 853 -27.31 -26.45 -55.06
CA CYS A 853 -27.93 -26.71 -53.76
C CYS A 853 -28.79 -25.52 -53.31
N SER A 854 -29.98 -25.84 -52.82
CA SER A 854 -30.94 -24.93 -52.19
C SER A 854 -31.42 -25.53 -50.85
N PRO A 855 -32.15 -24.77 -50.00
CA PRO A 855 -32.70 -25.31 -48.75
C PRO A 855 -33.67 -26.48 -48.98
N ASP A 856 -34.33 -26.51 -50.14
CA ASP A 856 -35.30 -27.53 -50.53
C ASP A 856 -34.66 -28.76 -51.21
N GLY A 857 -33.34 -28.75 -51.47
CA GLY A 857 -32.59 -29.83 -52.12
C GLY A 857 -31.71 -29.37 -53.28
N CYS A 858 -31.19 -30.34 -54.05
CA CYS A 858 -30.52 -30.08 -55.31
C CYS A 858 -31.54 -29.82 -56.42
N GLY A 859 -31.27 -28.87 -57.32
CA GLY A 859 -32.07 -28.67 -58.52
C GLY A 859 -31.34 -27.86 -59.60
N GLY A 860 -31.52 -28.25 -60.86
CA GLY A 860 -31.02 -27.53 -62.03
C GLY A 860 -32.09 -26.76 -62.81
N LYS A 861 -31.63 -26.06 -63.86
CA LYS A 861 -32.48 -25.33 -64.80
C LYS A 861 -32.94 -26.25 -65.93
N PRO A 862 -34.18 -26.13 -66.43
CA PRO A 862 -34.65 -26.95 -67.55
C PRO A 862 -33.74 -26.86 -68.79
N LYS A 863 -33.35 -28.02 -69.31
CA LYS A 863 -32.53 -28.19 -70.50
C LYS A 863 -33.25 -27.64 -71.73
N SER A 864 -32.66 -26.62 -72.36
CA SER A 864 -33.26 -25.93 -73.50
C SER A 864 -33.35 -26.83 -74.74
N CYS A 865 -34.56 -27.16 -75.17
CA CYS A 865 -34.83 -27.92 -76.40
C CYS A 865 -35.27 -27.03 -77.57
N PRO A 866 -35.02 -27.44 -78.83
CA PRO A 866 -35.52 -26.77 -80.03
C PRO A 866 -37.05 -26.59 -80.03
N ALA A 867 -37.54 -25.48 -80.60
CA ALA A 867 -38.96 -25.16 -80.65
C ALA A 867 -39.77 -26.26 -81.38
N GLY A 868 -40.71 -26.88 -80.65
CA GLY A 868 -41.49 -28.05 -81.10
C GLY A 868 -41.15 -29.35 -80.38
N THR A 869 -39.94 -29.45 -79.81
CA THR A 869 -39.47 -30.61 -79.04
C THR A 869 -39.53 -30.39 -77.54
N TRP A 870 -39.63 -31.48 -76.77
CA TRP A 870 -39.57 -31.48 -75.31
C TRP A 870 -38.46 -32.41 -74.83
N CYS A 871 -37.83 -32.09 -73.70
CA CYS A 871 -36.86 -33.01 -73.09
C CYS A 871 -37.58 -34.15 -72.39
N ILE A 872 -37.26 -35.39 -72.76
CA ILE A 872 -37.76 -36.61 -72.10
C ILE A 872 -36.57 -37.55 -71.94
N LEU A 873 -36.28 -37.99 -70.71
CA LEU A 873 -35.16 -38.89 -70.37
C LEU A 873 -33.79 -38.39 -70.90
N GLY A 874 -33.61 -37.08 -70.97
CA GLY A 874 -32.37 -36.42 -71.37
C GLY A 874 -32.24 -36.08 -72.85
N GLU A 875 -33.17 -36.51 -73.71
CA GLU A 875 -33.15 -36.21 -75.14
C GLU A 875 -34.32 -35.29 -75.54
N CYS A 876 -34.05 -34.34 -76.45
CA CYS A 876 -35.09 -33.49 -77.02
C CYS A 876 -35.80 -34.24 -78.16
N VAL A 877 -37.08 -34.57 -77.98
CA VAL A 877 -37.85 -35.37 -78.94
C VAL A 877 -39.05 -34.62 -79.50
N ASP A 878 -39.30 -34.79 -80.80
CA ASP A 878 -40.53 -34.35 -81.48
C ASP A 878 -41.68 -35.31 -81.16
N ILE A 879 -42.86 -34.77 -80.87
CA ILE A 879 -44.09 -35.56 -80.68
C ILE A 879 -45.01 -35.32 -81.90
N PRO A 880 -45.18 -36.30 -82.82
CA PRO A 880 -45.97 -36.12 -84.03
C PRO A 880 -47.48 -36.09 -83.73
N VAL A 881 -48.21 -35.27 -84.48
CA VAL A 881 -49.62 -34.94 -84.25
C VAL A 881 -50.54 -35.74 -85.19
N GLU A 882 -51.24 -36.75 -84.67
CA GLU A 882 -52.50 -37.24 -85.26
C GLU A 882 -53.40 -37.87 -84.17
N GLU A 883 -54.72 -37.75 -84.33
CA GLU A 883 -55.80 -38.05 -83.35
C GLU A 883 -55.87 -37.18 -82.09
N GLN A 884 -56.58 -36.04 -82.19
CA GLN A 884 -57.31 -35.47 -81.06
C GLN A 884 -58.69 -36.17 -80.90
N PRO A 885 -59.08 -36.49 -79.66
CA PRO A 885 -60.47 -36.45 -79.24
C PRO A 885 -60.72 -35.28 -78.27
N ASP A 886 -61.64 -34.41 -78.68
CA ASP A 886 -62.52 -33.50 -77.93
C ASP A 886 -62.13 -32.94 -76.55
N VAL A 887 -62.26 -31.61 -76.45
CA VAL A 887 -62.49 -30.92 -75.17
C VAL A 887 -63.87 -31.36 -74.63
N VAL A 888 -63.88 -32.15 -73.55
CA VAL A 888 -65.10 -32.51 -72.81
C VAL A 888 -64.87 -32.33 -71.32
N GLU A 889 -65.71 -31.49 -70.71
CA GLU A 889 -65.77 -31.26 -69.25
C GLU A 889 -66.26 -32.51 -68.50
N PRO A 890 -65.95 -32.60 -67.19
CA PRO A 890 -67.05 -32.41 -66.23
C PRO A 890 -66.65 -31.40 -65.13
N TYR A 891 -67.41 -30.34 -64.85
CA TYR A 891 -68.83 -30.26 -64.46
C TYR A 891 -69.11 -30.85 -63.06
N TYR A 892 -69.15 -29.99 -62.03
CA TYR A 892 -70.36 -29.79 -61.20
C TYR A 892 -70.29 -28.45 -60.45
N ASP A 893 -71.21 -27.57 -60.84
CA ASP A 893 -71.98 -26.56 -60.09
C ASP A 893 -71.53 -26.09 -58.70
N SER A 894 -71.31 -24.80 -58.42
CA SER A 894 -72.17 -23.58 -58.56
C SER A 894 -73.10 -23.30 -57.36
N TRP A 895 -72.89 -22.13 -56.70
CA TRP A 895 -73.88 -21.07 -56.38
C TRP A 895 -73.22 -19.93 -55.54
N PRO A 896 -73.78 -18.69 -55.47
CA PRO A 896 -72.96 -17.46 -55.63
C PRO A 896 -73.15 -16.34 -54.56
N GLY A 897 -72.51 -15.18 -54.79
CA GLY A 897 -72.73 -13.88 -54.13
C GLY A 897 -71.40 -13.09 -54.04
N ASP A 898 -71.06 -12.02 -54.78
CA ASP A 898 -71.74 -10.91 -55.47
C ASP A 898 -71.87 -9.61 -54.64
N VAL A 899 -71.66 -8.47 -55.33
CA VAL A 899 -71.86 -7.04 -54.96
C VAL A 899 -70.63 -6.18 -54.51
N VAL A 900 -70.53 -5.01 -55.16
CA VAL A 900 -69.57 -3.89 -55.02
C VAL A 900 -70.31 -2.64 -54.49
N GLN A 901 -69.66 -1.72 -53.74
CA GLN A 901 -69.81 -0.23 -53.81
C GLN A 901 -68.76 0.53 -52.93
N PRO A 902 -68.46 1.83 -53.15
CA PRO A 902 -67.29 2.55 -52.60
C PRO A 902 -67.59 3.92 -51.87
N GLU A 903 -66.53 4.74 -51.65
CA GLU A 903 -66.47 6.12 -51.02
C GLU A 903 -66.50 6.13 -49.45
N VAL A 904 -66.04 7.13 -48.66
CA VAL A 904 -65.80 8.60 -48.77
C VAL A 904 -64.61 9.07 -47.86
N THR A 905 -64.20 10.36 -47.91
CA THR A 905 -63.10 11.04 -47.18
C THR A 905 -63.45 11.75 -45.84
N ALA A 906 -62.56 11.65 -44.81
CA ALA A 906 -62.16 12.64 -43.75
C ALA A 906 -63.25 13.30 -42.80
N PRO A 907 -62.95 14.13 -41.76
CA PRO A 907 -61.67 14.57 -41.12
C PRO A 907 -61.66 14.67 -39.53
N ASP A 908 -60.54 15.23 -38.98
CA ASP A 908 -60.39 16.13 -37.79
C ASP A 908 -60.27 15.71 -36.29
N ALA A 909 -59.38 16.46 -35.59
CA ALA A 909 -59.28 16.84 -34.15
C ALA A 909 -58.89 15.78 -33.07
N ALA A 910 -58.26 16.09 -31.92
CA ALA A 910 -57.40 17.21 -31.44
C ALA A 910 -56.72 16.85 -30.07
N PHE A 911 -55.79 17.69 -29.59
CA PHE A 911 -55.16 17.73 -28.23
C PHE A 911 -56.18 17.82 -27.05
N PRO A 912 -55.83 17.67 -25.73
CA PRO A 912 -54.56 18.06 -25.10
C PRO A 912 -53.98 17.27 -23.88
N GLU A 913 -52.82 17.82 -23.50
CA GLU A 913 -51.90 17.75 -22.35
C GLU A 913 -52.39 17.88 -20.86
N TRP A 914 -51.42 17.55 -19.95
CA TRP A 914 -51.19 17.93 -18.52
C TRP A 914 -52.13 17.31 -17.43
N ILE A 915 -51.67 16.92 -16.23
CA ILE A 915 -50.96 17.68 -15.18
C ILE A 915 -50.18 16.75 -14.20
N GLU A 916 -49.14 17.26 -13.53
CA GLU A 916 -48.38 16.63 -12.42
C GLU A 916 -49.09 16.76 -11.05
N GLU A 917 -48.80 15.88 -10.07
CA GLU A 917 -48.32 16.24 -8.71
C GLU A 917 -48.36 15.02 -7.75
N ASP A 918 -47.16 14.52 -7.43
CA ASP A 918 -46.52 14.62 -6.11
C ASP A 918 -47.11 13.97 -4.81
N LEU A 919 -46.18 13.70 -3.87
CA LEU A 919 -46.38 13.37 -2.44
C LEU A 919 -46.94 11.98 -2.02
N ALA A 920 -46.02 11.02 -1.84
CA ALA A 920 -45.53 10.48 -0.55
C ALA A 920 -46.40 10.55 0.75
N PRO A 921 -46.03 9.86 1.85
CA PRO A 921 -45.48 8.50 2.01
C PRO A 921 -46.17 7.72 3.17
N ARG A 922 -45.62 6.53 3.52
CA ARG A 922 -45.48 5.88 4.85
C ARG A 922 -45.73 4.36 4.74
N ASP A 923 -44.78 3.45 4.99
CA ASP A 923 -43.85 3.27 6.13
C ASP A 923 -44.43 2.40 7.26
N ASP A 924 -43.50 1.73 7.94
CA ASP A 924 -43.57 1.04 9.24
C ASP A 924 -43.93 -0.46 9.28
N THR A 925 -42.85 -1.26 9.33
CA THR A 925 -42.56 -2.46 10.18
C THR A 925 -43.64 -3.55 10.45
N THR A 926 -43.29 -4.84 10.46
CA THR A 926 -42.50 -5.50 11.53
C THR A 926 -42.21 -6.98 11.17
N ILE A 927 -41.12 -7.53 11.72
CA ILE A 927 -40.80 -8.98 11.71
C ILE A 927 -41.40 -9.61 12.99
N PRO A 928 -41.86 -10.88 12.97
CA PRO A 928 -41.04 -11.91 13.64
C PRO A 928 -41.01 -13.30 12.96
N LYS A 929 -39.87 -14.00 13.13
CA LYS A 929 -39.74 -15.48 13.06
C LYS A 929 -40.42 -16.15 14.29
N PRO A 930 -40.35 -17.47 14.54
CA PRO A 930 -39.89 -18.63 13.74
C PRO A 930 -40.93 -19.78 13.68
N ASP A 931 -40.59 -20.94 13.10
CA ASP A 931 -40.82 -22.20 13.81
C ASP A 931 -39.85 -23.33 13.39
N MET A 932 -39.69 -24.36 14.23
CA MET A 932 -38.80 -25.50 14.04
C MET A 932 -39.50 -26.73 13.45
N GLY A 933 -38.72 -27.63 12.85
CA GLY A 933 -39.15 -29.00 12.57
C GLY A 933 -38.05 -29.84 11.94
N GLY A 934 -37.60 -30.89 12.64
CA GLY A 934 -36.76 -31.95 12.06
C GLY A 934 -37.28 -33.32 12.49
N GLN A 935 -36.92 -34.38 11.75
CA GLN A 935 -36.80 -35.75 12.27
C GLN A 935 -36.24 -36.75 11.23
N ASP A 936 -35.15 -37.41 11.64
CA ASP A 936 -34.81 -38.85 11.53
C ASP A 936 -34.57 -39.60 10.19
N ALA A 937 -33.73 -40.66 10.33
CA ALA A 937 -32.97 -41.41 9.33
C ALA A 937 -33.68 -42.77 8.95
N PRO A 938 -33.06 -43.93 8.56
CA PRO A 938 -31.63 -44.33 8.45
C PRO A 938 -31.23 -45.23 7.23
N GLY A 939 -29.95 -45.65 7.16
CA GLY A 939 -29.51 -46.81 6.35
C GLY A 939 -27.99 -47.07 6.27
N THR A 940 -27.51 -48.18 6.87
CA THR A 940 -26.18 -48.81 6.68
C THR A 940 -26.37 -50.30 6.29
N PRO A 941 -25.34 -51.08 5.86
CA PRO A 941 -24.43 -51.73 6.82
C PRO A 941 -22.97 -52.09 6.36
N ASP A 942 -22.09 -52.16 7.36
CA ASP A 942 -21.01 -53.13 7.68
C ASP A 942 -19.99 -53.70 6.66
N GLY A 943 -18.74 -53.85 7.17
CA GLY A 943 -17.72 -54.78 6.65
C GLY A 943 -16.35 -54.63 7.31
N ALA A 944 -16.07 -55.34 8.42
CA ALA A 944 -14.75 -55.39 9.07
C ALA A 944 -14.38 -56.80 9.53
N VAL A 945 -13.13 -57.23 9.29
CA VAL A 945 -12.51 -58.42 9.90
C VAL A 945 -11.00 -58.19 10.08
N SER A 946 -10.46 -58.66 11.20
CA SER A 946 -9.05 -58.60 11.62
C SER A 946 -8.44 -60.00 11.74
N GLU A 947 -7.14 -60.18 11.45
CA GLU A 947 -6.32 -61.24 12.07
C GLU A 947 -4.86 -60.79 12.27
N ASP A 948 -4.27 -61.18 13.40
CA ASP A 948 -2.83 -61.07 13.73
C ASP A 948 -1.99 -62.13 12.99
N PHE A 949 -0.67 -61.91 12.82
CA PHE A 949 0.34 -62.93 13.19
C PHE A 949 1.78 -62.37 13.24
N SER A 950 2.60 -62.96 14.13
CA SER A 950 3.99 -62.61 14.45
C SER A 950 5.05 -63.18 13.50
N GLY A 951 6.24 -62.55 13.42
CA GLY A 951 7.45 -63.16 12.86
C GLY A 951 8.75 -62.41 13.18
N GLU A 952 9.64 -63.01 13.98
CA GLU A 952 10.94 -62.43 14.37
C GLU A 952 12.11 -62.85 13.44
N ALA A 953 13.17 -62.04 13.53
CA ALA A 953 14.60 -62.44 13.60
C ALA A 953 15.47 -62.69 12.34
N SER A 954 16.71 -62.15 12.50
CA SER A 954 18.02 -62.64 12.05
C SER A 954 18.55 -62.22 10.66
N GLY A 955 19.87 -61.93 10.61
CA GLY A 955 20.61 -61.60 9.38
C GLY A 955 21.77 -60.62 9.59
N GLN A 956 22.79 -61.02 10.34
CA GLN A 956 24.02 -60.24 10.59
C GLN A 956 25.12 -60.55 9.55
N GLU A 957 26.12 -59.66 9.50
CA GLU A 957 27.54 -59.94 9.17
C GLU A 957 28.12 -59.69 7.75
N ASP A 958 29.09 -58.77 7.73
CA ASP A 958 30.40 -58.75 7.07
C ASP A 958 30.62 -58.85 5.54
N GLY A 959 31.56 -58.02 5.06
CA GLY A 959 32.01 -58.00 3.65
C GLY A 959 33.00 -56.87 3.30
N ASP A 960 34.09 -56.73 4.05
CA ASP A 960 35.12 -55.70 3.85
C ASP A 960 36.06 -55.98 2.63
N ILE A 961 36.99 -55.06 2.36
CA ILE A 961 38.33 -55.30 1.73
C ILE A 961 38.47 -55.27 0.17
N ILE A 962 38.91 -54.09 -0.32
CA ILE A 962 40.26 -53.83 -0.92
C ILE A 962 40.58 -54.04 -2.45
N MET A 963 41.10 -52.95 -3.04
CA MET A 963 42.19 -52.85 -4.07
C MET A 963 41.99 -53.18 -5.58
N SER A 964 41.86 -52.11 -6.39
CA SER A 964 43.01 -51.44 -7.07
C SER A 964 43.21 -51.44 -8.62
N GLN A 965 43.62 -50.24 -9.08
CA GLN A 965 44.73 -49.93 -10.03
C GLN A 965 44.58 -50.05 -11.57
N LYS A 966 44.93 -48.92 -12.24
CA LYS A 966 45.52 -48.74 -13.60
C LYS A 966 44.52 -48.91 -14.79
N LYS A 967 44.60 -48.23 -15.95
CA LYS A 967 45.56 -47.30 -16.66
C LYS A 967 44.81 -46.72 -17.92
N LYS A 968 45.21 -45.70 -18.72
CA LYS A 968 46.30 -44.68 -18.75
C LYS A 968 46.00 -43.59 -19.82
N GLY A 969 46.18 -42.29 -19.51
CA GLY A 969 46.49 -41.22 -20.50
C GLY A 969 45.33 -40.28 -20.90
N GLY A 970 45.59 -39.02 -21.28
CA GLY A 970 46.85 -38.26 -21.20
C GLY A 970 46.90 -36.97 -22.04
N GLY A 971 47.28 -35.84 -21.40
CA GLY A 971 47.61 -34.54 -22.03
C GLY A 971 46.42 -33.58 -22.22
N GLY A 972 46.52 -32.27 -21.92
CA GLY A 972 47.58 -31.55 -21.21
C GLY A 972 47.38 -30.02 -21.22
N CYS A 973 47.74 -29.33 -20.12
CA CYS A 973 47.95 -27.87 -19.92
C CYS A 973 46.83 -26.86 -20.35
N ALA A 974 46.49 -25.80 -19.59
CA ALA A 974 47.20 -25.17 -18.47
C ALA A 974 46.26 -24.45 -17.46
N THR A 975 46.71 -24.39 -16.20
CA THR A 975 46.50 -23.31 -15.20
C THR A 975 45.10 -22.70 -15.00
N SER A 976 44.36 -23.18 -14.00
CA SER A 976 43.91 -22.36 -12.85
C SER A 976 43.12 -23.21 -11.83
N ALA A 977 43.65 -23.35 -10.62
CA ALA A 977 42.88 -23.78 -9.45
C ALA A 977 43.62 -23.40 -8.15
N THR A 978 42.86 -22.88 -7.19
CA THR A 978 43.22 -22.67 -5.79
C THR A 978 43.60 -23.98 -5.07
N PRO A 979 44.27 -23.87 -3.90
CA PRO A 979 43.90 -24.74 -2.79
C PRO A 979 43.47 -23.95 -1.53
N SER A 980 42.28 -24.31 -1.06
CA SER A 980 41.85 -24.51 0.34
C SER A 980 42.56 -23.77 1.49
N ALA A 981 41.74 -23.17 2.35
CA ALA A 981 42.13 -22.62 3.65
C ALA A 981 42.85 -23.62 4.58
N GLY A 982 43.81 -23.10 5.34
CA GLY A 982 44.49 -23.81 6.42
C GLY A 982 45.57 -22.94 7.08
N ALA A 983 45.38 -22.63 8.37
CA ALA A 983 46.30 -21.91 9.26
C ALA A 983 46.56 -20.41 8.99
N ALA A 984 45.83 -19.54 9.70
CA ALA A 984 46.24 -18.15 9.98
C ALA A 984 45.70 -17.68 11.35
N LEU A 985 46.44 -17.94 12.43
CA LEU A 985 46.15 -17.35 13.75
C LEU A 985 47.43 -17.08 14.56
N LEU A 986 48.42 -16.41 13.96
CA LEU A 986 49.66 -16.00 14.66
C LEU A 986 50.49 -14.97 13.86
N LEU A 987 49.99 -13.74 13.69
CA LEU A 987 50.82 -12.54 13.45
C LEU A 987 49.98 -11.24 13.54
N LEU A 988 49.87 -10.61 14.72
CA LEU A 988 49.57 -9.17 14.90
C LEU A 988 49.64 -8.73 16.38
N LEU A 989 50.72 -9.11 17.08
CA LEU A 989 50.98 -8.72 18.48
C LEU A 989 52.37 -8.09 18.68
N VAL A 990 52.96 -7.56 17.60
CA VAL A 990 54.30 -6.94 17.60
C VAL A 990 54.30 -5.68 16.72
N LEU A 991 53.61 -4.62 17.15
CA LEU A 991 53.82 -3.24 16.65
C LEU A 991 53.20 -2.12 17.51
N ALA A 992 52.96 -2.37 18.80
CA ALA A 992 52.41 -1.39 19.74
C ALA A 992 53.40 -1.08 20.89
N LEU A 993 54.64 -0.72 20.54
CA LEU A 993 55.68 -0.34 21.52
C LEU A 993 56.76 0.56 20.90
N ALA A 994 56.37 1.77 20.48
CA ALA A 994 57.30 2.83 20.12
C ALA A 994 56.71 4.23 20.41
N LEU A 995 57.57 5.14 20.90
CA LEU A 995 57.41 6.60 20.96
C LEU A 995 56.44 7.20 22.01
N THR A 996 56.92 7.25 23.24
CA THR A 996 56.66 8.40 24.13
C THR A 996 57.72 9.50 23.98
N ARG A 997 57.29 10.78 24.05
CA ARG A 997 57.97 12.00 24.60
C ARG A 997 58.36 13.18 23.66
N ILE A 998 58.00 14.39 24.14
CA ILE A 998 58.72 15.69 24.12
C ILE A 998 58.64 16.52 22.79
N VAL A 999 58.33 17.85 22.75
CA VAL A 999 57.83 18.82 23.77
C VAL A 999 57.42 20.20 23.13
N ARG A 1000 56.64 21.02 23.88
CA ARG A 1000 56.42 22.50 23.81
C ARG A 1000 55.49 23.17 22.78
N SER A 1001 54.64 24.05 23.34
CA SER A 1001 53.91 25.20 22.76
C SER A 1001 54.81 26.49 22.77
N PRO A 1002 54.40 27.71 22.34
CA PRO A 1002 53.19 28.44 22.81
C PRO A 1002 52.45 29.41 21.82
N SER A 1003 51.35 29.98 22.36
CA SER A 1003 50.76 31.33 22.13
C SER A 1003 49.93 31.67 20.87
N ARG A 1004 48.66 32.04 21.19
CA ARG A 1004 47.69 32.96 20.55
C ARG A 1004 48.25 34.40 20.36
N PRO A 1005 47.59 35.37 19.68
CA PRO A 1005 46.14 35.66 19.65
C PRO A 1005 45.24 34.63 18.95
#